data_AF-A0A1F5FKP9-F1
#
_entry.id   AF-A0A1F5FKP9-F1
#
_cell.length_a   1.000
_cell.length_b   1.000
_cell.length_c   1.000
_cell.angle_alpha   90.00
_cell.angle_beta   90.00
_cell.angle_gamma   90.00
#
_symmetry.space_group_name_H-M   'P 1'
#
loop_
_entity.id
_entity.type
_entity.pdbx_description
1 polymer ?
#
loop_
_entity_poly.entity_id
_entity_poly.type
_entity_poly.pdbx_seq_one_letter_code
_entity_poly.pdbx_strand_id
1 'polypeptide(L)'
;MAQKEQGKLLRTVSVYPPDRTNIERIKDYRSHHETGQRLEIDNRGKLVVTQEVLDMAPKQIIVLSDWHLGSKASDLEAMDELLAYVLSNPDVLVIFAGDEIEGWSSGKHSQSIDSKADADAQTQLEFMRMMYFEPLANAGRILGMVSEYWAHPGWMAENTMNTWRAMIGDLDIKLIQNGGTLILKFPNGYEHDIKVWHNPPKGSKFDEVDGQRMVMQNTSESSRPKGSVAGHIHRMQVAEEVYAGAKHKVYYVSAGTVKGTNPNGPTDLYGTQLGLSRPEPQGEVVTVVPKKGRREDMNMPSANLRQAQTAIDAVTLLDRVEQLGKREELLELIRDPKKGVETGPLISYPTGSNRLGARYVEDRPAGKVMVGGETVKNPYSKIEMKAPYSTLNLDIRTELPVALELVANARIGSTLEGFKDLQGFMREVAENPHRLVLFLRNMIDKDAGRLPDRIDVLDRFAQLIGKEGERTNYQTLAIMMCESMRQSAWKGKVGKEPEQLPVAPGSYVATKTGIPLIHHLSLLKLSIGPGEGRKTIYPVVTADKAEGHGSGSKPEWALQRLYDLHIHEKPGLVVGTHMPNAGAATFYDGSNAYTKFPMLVAPGWWAKAVDSIGKGNVKPGAEPGQAVIFMPGKTQDDYLAFPTVSREETEYMHDALMLLKGLEIMGLKEKVLGKKK
;
A
#
# COMPACT_ATOMS: atom_id res chain seq x y z
N MET A 1 -23.43 9.84 39.68
CA MET A 1 -24.17 9.28 38.52
C MET A 1 -23.67 10.02 37.29
N ALA A 2 -23.06 9.47 36.25
CA ALA A 2 -22.90 8.11 35.77
C ALA A 2 -21.46 7.91 35.24
N GLN A 3 -20.67 7.12 35.96
CA GLN A 3 -19.32 6.66 35.58
C GLN A 3 -19.26 5.13 35.64
N LYS A 4 -20.44 4.47 35.68
CA LYS A 4 -20.60 3.02 35.89
C LYS A 4 -21.24 2.28 34.70
N GLU A 5 -21.49 2.95 33.57
CA GLU A 5 -22.10 2.31 32.39
C GLU A 5 -21.17 2.10 31.20
N GLN A 6 -19.98 2.72 31.15
CA GLN A 6 -19.03 2.50 30.05
C GLN A 6 -18.10 1.28 30.22
N GLY A 7 -18.17 0.58 31.35
CA GLY A 7 -17.31 -0.58 31.67
C GLY A 7 -17.90 -1.96 31.33
N LYS A 8 -19.00 -2.05 30.57
CA LYS A 8 -19.73 -3.31 30.34
C LYS A 8 -19.61 -3.93 28.93
N LEU A 9 -18.76 -3.40 28.05
CA LEU A 9 -18.62 -3.90 26.66
C LEU A 9 -17.37 -4.74 26.38
N LEU A 10 -16.61 -5.14 27.40
CA LEU A 10 -15.60 -6.19 27.28
C LEU A 10 -15.97 -7.37 28.17
N ARG A 11 -17.17 -7.93 27.95
CA ARG A 11 -17.35 -9.35 28.23
C ARG A 11 -16.79 -10.08 27.02
N THR A 12 -15.68 -10.78 27.20
CA THR A 12 -15.36 -11.97 26.41
C THR A 12 -16.62 -12.83 26.37
N VAL A 13 -17.40 -12.68 25.29
CA VAL A 13 -18.45 -13.64 24.98
C VAL A 13 -17.71 -14.91 24.68
N SER A 14 -17.80 -15.84 25.63
CA SER A 14 -17.34 -17.21 25.47
C SER A 14 -17.81 -17.73 24.13
N VAL A 15 -16.88 -18.30 23.37
CA VAL A 15 -17.06 -19.32 22.33
C VAL A 15 -18.55 -19.60 22.07
N TYR A 16 -19.07 -19.12 20.93
CA TYR A 16 -20.39 -19.54 20.47
C TYR A 16 -20.47 -21.07 20.52
N PRO A 17 -21.61 -21.64 20.94
CA PRO A 17 -21.74 -23.08 21.02
C PRO A 17 -21.41 -23.71 19.65
N PRO A 18 -20.82 -24.92 19.63
CA PRO A 18 -20.61 -25.67 18.39
C PRO A 18 -21.92 -25.81 17.61
N ASP A 19 -21.80 -26.03 16.29
CA ASP A 19 -22.99 -26.17 15.43
C ASP A 19 -23.94 -27.23 16.03
N ARG A 20 -25.18 -26.81 16.30
CA ARG A 20 -26.18 -27.66 16.93
C ARG A 20 -26.53 -28.84 16.03
N THR A 21 -26.63 -30.02 16.63
CA THR A 21 -27.11 -31.23 15.95
C THR A 21 -28.54 -31.06 15.48
N ASN A 22 -28.98 -31.84 14.49
CA ASN A 22 -30.37 -31.80 14.01
C ASN A 22 -31.40 -32.03 15.13
N ILE A 23 -31.04 -32.82 16.16
CA ILE A 23 -31.90 -33.10 17.31
C ILE A 23 -32.08 -31.85 18.17
N GLU A 24 -31.01 -31.12 18.44
CA GLU A 24 -31.05 -29.85 19.18
C GLU A 24 -31.88 -28.80 18.42
N ARG A 25 -31.68 -28.71 17.11
CA ARG A 25 -32.45 -27.81 16.23
C ARG A 25 -33.95 -28.10 16.26
N ILE A 26 -34.35 -29.37 16.21
CA ILE A 26 -35.77 -29.78 16.30
C ILE A 26 -36.34 -29.46 17.68
N LYS A 27 -35.57 -29.70 18.75
CA LYS A 27 -36.00 -29.40 20.12
C LYS A 27 -36.24 -27.90 20.32
N ASP A 28 -35.34 -27.08 19.81
CA ASP A 28 -35.47 -25.63 19.86
C ASP A 28 -36.61 -25.14 18.99
N TYR A 29 -36.85 -25.77 17.83
CA TYR A 29 -38.00 -25.45 16.97
C TYR A 29 -39.33 -25.70 17.69
N ARG A 30 -39.47 -26.85 18.35
CA ARG A 30 -40.64 -27.16 19.18
C ARG A 30 -40.77 -26.17 20.34
N SER A 31 -39.68 -25.90 21.05
CA SER A 31 -39.64 -24.92 22.14
C SER A 31 -40.02 -23.51 21.66
N HIS A 32 -39.58 -23.08 20.48
CA HIS A 32 -39.99 -21.81 19.88
C HIS A 32 -41.48 -21.77 19.60
N HIS A 33 -42.03 -22.85 19.04
CA HIS A 33 -43.46 -22.91 18.78
C HIS A 33 -44.28 -22.88 20.07
N GLU A 34 -43.76 -23.45 21.15
CA GLU A 34 -44.38 -23.49 22.48
C GLU A 34 -44.20 -22.18 23.28
N THR A 35 -43.11 -21.44 23.09
CA THR A 35 -42.72 -20.30 23.95
C THR A 35 -42.60 -18.96 23.23
N GLY A 36 -42.68 -18.93 21.90
CA GLY A 36 -42.50 -17.73 21.08
C GLY A 36 -41.04 -17.23 20.97
N GLN A 37 -40.04 -17.95 21.49
CA GLN A 37 -38.62 -17.51 21.47
C GLN A 37 -37.95 -17.61 20.10
N ARG A 38 -37.57 -16.48 19.48
CA ARG A 38 -36.93 -16.44 18.14
C ARG A 38 -35.79 -17.45 17.93
N LEU A 39 -35.94 -18.35 16.96
CA LEU A 39 -34.90 -19.26 16.43
C LEU A 39 -33.92 -18.53 15.52
N GLU A 40 -33.17 -17.57 16.08
CA GLU A 40 -32.24 -16.78 15.27
C GLU A 40 -30.79 -17.27 15.37
N ILE A 41 -30.45 -18.16 16.31
CA ILE A 41 -29.05 -18.39 16.71
C ILE A 41 -28.23 -19.23 15.69
N ASP A 42 -28.81 -20.21 14.99
CA ASP A 42 -28.03 -21.08 14.06
C ASP A 42 -27.87 -20.53 12.64
N ASN A 43 -28.76 -19.63 12.25
CA ASN A 43 -28.77 -19.11 10.89
C ASN A 43 -27.89 -17.88 10.74
N ARG A 44 -27.33 -17.40 11.85
CA ARG A 44 -26.51 -16.20 11.94
C ARG A 44 -25.05 -16.44 11.53
N GLY A 45 -24.43 -15.40 11.00
CA GLY A 45 -23.00 -15.36 10.78
C GLY A 45 -22.26 -15.42 12.11
N LYS A 46 -21.07 -16.03 12.12
CA LYS A 46 -20.24 -16.11 13.33
C LYS A 46 -19.38 -14.86 13.46
N LEU A 47 -19.15 -14.40 14.68
CA LEU A 47 -18.20 -13.32 14.97
C LEU A 47 -16.75 -13.71 14.67
N VAL A 48 -16.44 -15.00 14.79
CA VAL A 48 -15.14 -15.57 14.47
C VAL A 48 -15.36 -16.85 13.67
N VAL A 49 -14.71 -16.94 12.51
CA VAL A 49 -14.65 -18.12 11.65
C VAL A 49 -13.19 -18.49 11.50
N THR A 50 -12.86 -19.77 11.68
CA THR A 50 -11.50 -20.29 11.45
C THR A 50 -11.54 -21.21 10.24
N GLN A 51 -10.58 -21.04 9.34
CA GLN A 51 -10.34 -21.91 8.19
C GLN A 51 -8.92 -22.46 8.24
N GLU A 52 -8.79 -23.78 8.07
CA GLU A 52 -7.49 -24.43 8.00
C GLU A 52 -6.92 -24.34 6.59
N VAL A 53 -5.65 -23.93 6.49
CA VAL A 53 -4.91 -23.91 5.22
C VAL A 53 -4.12 -25.20 5.11
N LEU A 54 -4.13 -25.83 3.93
CA LEU A 54 -3.58 -27.18 3.72
C LEU A 54 -2.05 -27.26 3.81
N ASP A 55 -1.36 -26.17 3.49
CA ASP A 55 0.10 -26.13 3.41
C ASP A 55 0.66 -24.77 3.90
N MET A 56 1.98 -24.65 3.84
CA MET A 56 2.72 -23.43 4.19
C MET A 56 3.01 -22.55 2.97
N ALA A 57 2.41 -22.81 1.81
CA ALA A 57 2.64 -22.01 0.63
C ALA A 57 1.98 -20.62 0.79
N PRO A 58 2.56 -19.57 0.17
CA PRO A 58 1.90 -18.29 0.07
C PRO A 58 0.49 -18.42 -0.52
N LYS A 59 -0.47 -17.67 0.01
CA LYS A 59 -1.87 -17.68 -0.47
C LYS A 59 -2.29 -16.31 -0.97
N GLN A 60 -3.10 -16.29 -2.01
CA GLN A 60 -3.77 -15.09 -2.47
C GLN A 60 -5.21 -15.11 -2.00
N ILE A 61 -5.68 -13.98 -1.46
CA ILE A 61 -7.05 -13.81 -1.01
C ILE A 61 -7.67 -12.68 -1.82
N ILE A 62 -8.64 -13.02 -2.65
CA ILE A 62 -9.44 -12.06 -3.42
C ILE A 62 -10.68 -11.69 -2.61
N VAL A 63 -10.99 -10.41 -2.56
CA VAL A 63 -12.22 -9.92 -1.91
C VAL A 63 -13.26 -9.67 -3.00
N LEU A 64 -14.29 -10.49 -3.03
CA LEU A 64 -15.41 -10.41 -3.97
C LEU A 64 -16.60 -9.78 -3.25
N SER A 65 -17.19 -8.74 -3.83
CA SER A 65 -18.28 -7.97 -3.26
C SER A 65 -19.08 -7.28 -4.35
N ASP A 66 -20.32 -6.93 -4.05
CA ASP A 66 -21.14 -6.04 -4.87
C ASP A 66 -21.25 -6.57 -6.31
N TRP A 67 -21.51 -7.86 -6.43
CA TRP A 67 -21.73 -8.56 -7.69
C TRP A 67 -23.12 -8.28 -8.24
N HIS A 68 -24.11 -8.14 -7.35
CA HIS A 68 -25.46 -7.75 -7.70
C HIS A 68 -26.07 -8.63 -8.81
N LEU A 69 -25.82 -9.95 -8.76
CA LEU A 69 -26.35 -10.87 -9.77
C LEU A 69 -27.88 -10.72 -9.86
N GLY A 70 -28.39 -10.50 -11.08
CA GLY A 70 -29.80 -10.19 -11.33
C GLY A 70 -30.07 -8.74 -11.76
N SER A 71 -29.07 -7.86 -11.64
CA SER A 71 -29.10 -6.52 -12.23
C SER A 71 -28.66 -6.53 -13.70
N LYS A 72 -29.30 -5.71 -14.55
CA LYS A 72 -28.82 -5.45 -15.93
C LYS A 72 -27.43 -4.84 -16.00
N ALA A 73 -27.03 -4.14 -14.94
CA ALA A 73 -25.72 -3.51 -14.88
C ALA A 73 -24.61 -4.51 -14.55
N SER A 74 -24.94 -5.70 -14.03
CA SER A 74 -23.92 -6.67 -13.61
C SER A 74 -23.18 -7.27 -14.80
N ASP A 75 -21.86 -7.20 -14.75
CA ASP A 75 -20.96 -7.67 -15.81
C ASP A 75 -20.61 -9.15 -15.59
N LEU A 76 -21.40 -10.03 -16.21
CA LEU A 76 -21.22 -11.48 -16.10
C LEU A 76 -19.88 -11.95 -16.68
N GLU A 77 -19.36 -11.28 -17.72
CA GLU A 77 -18.05 -11.63 -18.31
C GLU A 77 -16.94 -11.36 -17.30
N ALA A 78 -16.98 -10.21 -16.60
CA ALA A 78 -16.02 -9.90 -15.54
C ALA A 78 -16.11 -10.88 -14.34
N MET A 79 -17.33 -11.34 -13.99
CA MET A 79 -17.51 -12.38 -12.97
C MET A 79 -16.88 -13.71 -13.40
N ASP A 80 -17.10 -14.13 -14.64
CA ASP A 80 -16.56 -15.37 -15.20
C ASP A 80 -15.02 -15.33 -15.30
N GLU A 81 -14.45 -14.17 -15.64
CA GLU A 81 -13.00 -13.97 -15.62
C GLU A 81 -12.40 -14.13 -14.22
N LEU A 82 -13.05 -13.57 -13.19
CA LEU A 82 -12.64 -13.75 -11.79
C LEU A 82 -12.75 -15.21 -11.35
N LEU A 83 -13.85 -15.88 -11.69
CA LEU A 83 -14.05 -17.30 -11.41
C LEU A 83 -12.95 -18.17 -12.07
N ALA A 84 -12.67 -17.93 -13.35
CA ALA A 84 -11.64 -18.65 -14.09
C ALA A 84 -10.24 -18.43 -13.50
N TYR A 85 -9.94 -17.20 -13.07
CA TYR A 85 -8.68 -16.90 -12.38
C TYR A 85 -8.54 -17.69 -11.08
N VAL A 86 -9.58 -17.73 -10.24
CA VAL A 86 -9.55 -18.46 -8.97
C VAL A 86 -9.41 -19.98 -9.19
N LEU A 87 -10.16 -20.54 -10.14
CA LEU A 87 -10.15 -21.99 -10.38
C LEU A 87 -8.87 -22.48 -11.06
N SER A 88 -8.20 -21.63 -11.84
CA SER A 88 -6.94 -21.99 -12.51
C SER A 88 -5.72 -21.92 -11.58
N ASN A 89 -5.83 -21.30 -10.41
CA ASN A 89 -4.72 -21.08 -9.49
C ASN A 89 -4.98 -21.70 -8.11
N PRO A 90 -4.25 -22.78 -7.73
CA PRO A 90 -4.56 -23.53 -6.51
C PRO A 90 -4.21 -22.81 -5.19
N ASP A 91 -3.51 -21.69 -5.25
CA ASP A 91 -3.16 -20.87 -4.10
C ASP A 91 -4.06 -19.64 -3.94
N VAL A 92 -5.08 -19.51 -4.80
CA VAL A 92 -6.08 -18.44 -4.73
C VAL A 92 -7.29 -18.90 -3.93
N LEU A 93 -7.71 -18.04 -3.01
CA LEU A 93 -8.85 -18.20 -2.13
C LEU A 93 -9.72 -16.93 -2.19
N VAL A 94 -11.00 -17.03 -1.85
CA VAL A 94 -11.93 -15.92 -1.96
C VAL A 94 -12.69 -15.66 -0.65
N ILE A 95 -12.92 -14.38 -0.37
CA ILE A 95 -13.88 -13.92 0.63
C ILE A 95 -15.01 -13.23 -0.11
N PHE A 96 -16.25 -13.66 0.13
CA PHE A 96 -17.43 -12.92 -0.31
C PHE A 96 -17.82 -11.89 0.75
N ALA A 97 -17.69 -10.61 0.42
CA ALA A 97 -17.92 -9.47 1.30
C ALA A 97 -19.33 -8.87 1.16
N GLY A 98 -20.28 -9.59 0.56
CA GLY A 98 -21.69 -9.18 0.48
C GLY A 98 -22.12 -8.65 -0.89
N ASP A 99 -23.43 -8.54 -1.03
CA ASP A 99 -24.18 -8.07 -2.19
C ASP A 99 -23.88 -8.92 -3.43
N GLU A 100 -23.91 -10.24 -3.22
CA GLU A 100 -23.71 -11.25 -4.25
C GLU A 100 -24.85 -11.24 -5.28
N ILE A 101 -26.06 -10.91 -4.84
CA ILE A 101 -27.28 -10.83 -5.65
C ILE A 101 -27.93 -9.44 -5.52
N GLU A 102 -28.68 -9.00 -6.53
CA GLU A 102 -29.41 -7.71 -6.47
C GLU A 102 -30.55 -7.76 -5.44
N GLY A 103 -31.10 -8.95 -5.19
CA GLY A 103 -32.21 -9.17 -4.26
C GLY A 103 -33.52 -8.54 -4.72
N TRP A 104 -34.43 -8.33 -3.77
CA TRP A 104 -35.75 -7.74 -4.03
C TRP A 104 -36.18 -6.83 -2.87
N SER A 105 -36.38 -5.55 -3.15
CA SER A 105 -36.73 -4.54 -2.13
C SER A 105 -38.24 -4.23 -2.04
N SER A 106 -39.11 -4.98 -2.73
CA SER A 106 -40.55 -4.69 -2.85
C SER A 106 -40.86 -3.24 -3.25
N GLY A 107 -40.01 -2.64 -4.11
CA GLY A 107 -40.16 -1.26 -4.61
C GLY A 107 -39.73 -0.15 -3.64
N LYS A 108 -39.39 -0.46 -2.37
CA LYS A 108 -39.01 0.53 -1.34
C LYS A 108 -37.72 1.32 -1.66
N HIS A 109 -36.83 0.77 -2.48
CA HIS A 109 -35.53 1.36 -2.81
C HIS A 109 -35.34 1.62 -4.32
N SER A 110 -36.46 1.83 -5.03
CA SER A 110 -36.54 2.03 -6.50
C SER A 110 -35.79 3.24 -7.07
N GLN A 111 -35.20 4.11 -6.24
CA GLN A 111 -34.47 5.31 -6.69
C GLN A 111 -32.94 5.12 -6.80
N SER A 112 -32.37 4.12 -6.12
CA SER A 112 -30.95 3.73 -6.25
C SER A 112 -30.74 2.45 -7.06
N ILE A 113 -31.84 1.72 -7.29
CA ILE A 113 -31.91 0.45 -8.00
C ILE A 113 -32.69 0.74 -9.28
N ASP A 114 -32.20 0.31 -10.45
CA ASP A 114 -33.12 0.11 -11.57
C ASP A 114 -34.13 -0.92 -11.08
N SER A 115 -35.30 -0.43 -10.65
CA SER A 115 -36.27 -1.06 -9.73
C SER A 115 -36.87 -2.40 -10.15
N LYS A 116 -36.27 -3.04 -11.15
CA LYS A 116 -36.59 -4.35 -11.70
C LYS A 116 -35.29 -5.15 -11.73
N ALA A 117 -35.05 -5.92 -10.67
CA ALA A 117 -34.22 -7.10 -10.86
C ALA A 117 -34.85 -7.89 -12.02
N ASP A 118 -34.04 -8.25 -13.00
CA ASP A 118 -34.54 -8.92 -14.22
C ASP A 118 -34.89 -10.38 -13.99
N ALA A 119 -34.29 -10.96 -12.95
CA ALA A 119 -34.60 -12.26 -12.43
C ALA A 119 -35.29 -12.11 -11.06
N ASP A 120 -36.24 -12.99 -10.77
CA ASP A 120 -36.81 -13.05 -9.43
C ASP A 120 -35.76 -13.53 -8.41
N ALA A 121 -36.03 -13.28 -7.14
CA ALA A 121 -35.12 -13.59 -6.04
C ALA A 121 -34.68 -15.06 -5.99
N GLN A 122 -35.58 -16.01 -6.27
CA GLN A 122 -35.26 -17.44 -6.22
C GLN A 122 -34.28 -17.79 -7.35
N THR A 123 -34.55 -17.31 -8.57
CA THR A 123 -33.65 -17.49 -9.72
C THR A 123 -32.26 -16.90 -9.46
N GLN A 124 -32.17 -15.72 -8.84
CA GLN A 124 -30.88 -15.12 -8.47
C GLN A 124 -30.10 -16.00 -7.48
N LEU A 125 -30.76 -16.54 -6.45
CA LEU A 125 -30.14 -17.44 -5.47
C LEU A 125 -29.63 -18.72 -6.12
N GLU A 126 -30.45 -19.34 -6.98
CA GLU A 126 -30.10 -20.57 -7.70
C GLU A 126 -28.92 -20.35 -8.64
N PHE A 127 -28.92 -19.27 -9.43
CA PHE A 127 -27.83 -18.99 -10.35
C PHE A 127 -26.53 -18.61 -9.64
N MET A 128 -26.59 -17.79 -8.58
CA MET A 128 -25.40 -17.48 -7.79
C MET A 128 -24.76 -18.75 -7.23
N ARG A 129 -25.60 -19.66 -6.74
CA ARG A 129 -25.17 -20.96 -6.25
C ARG A 129 -24.54 -21.81 -7.34
N MET A 130 -25.26 -22.07 -8.43
CA MET A 130 -24.83 -22.98 -9.50
C MET A 130 -23.61 -22.47 -10.27
N MET A 131 -23.59 -21.18 -10.61
CA MET A 131 -22.56 -20.62 -11.48
C MET A 131 -21.26 -20.34 -10.73
N TYR A 132 -21.35 -19.94 -9.46
CA TYR A 132 -20.18 -19.39 -8.74
C TYR A 132 -19.87 -20.11 -7.44
N PHE A 133 -20.85 -20.30 -6.54
CA PHE A 133 -20.55 -20.92 -5.24
C PHE A 133 -20.22 -22.40 -5.33
N GLU A 134 -20.98 -23.20 -6.10
CA GLU A 134 -20.72 -24.64 -6.21
C GLU A 134 -19.35 -24.94 -6.82
N PRO A 135 -18.92 -24.34 -7.95
CA PRO A 135 -17.59 -24.57 -8.50
C PRO A 135 -16.47 -24.19 -7.51
N LEU A 136 -16.59 -23.04 -6.85
CA LEU A 136 -15.59 -22.55 -5.91
C LEU A 136 -15.55 -23.37 -4.62
N ALA A 137 -16.71 -23.72 -4.05
CA ALA A 137 -16.80 -24.52 -2.83
C ALA A 137 -16.29 -25.95 -3.06
N ASN A 138 -16.64 -26.58 -4.18
CA ASN A 138 -16.15 -27.91 -4.54
C ASN A 138 -14.63 -27.94 -4.74
N ALA A 139 -14.05 -26.82 -5.18
CA ALA A 139 -12.60 -26.64 -5.28
C ALA A 139 -11.94 -26.19 -3.96
N GLY A 140 -12.70 -26.02 -2.87
CA GLY A 140 -12.19 -25.58 -1.57
C GLY A 140 -11.68 -24.14 -1.54
N ARG A 141 -12.25 -23.26 -2.39
CA ARG A 141 -11.73 -21.90 -2.63
C ARG A 141 -12.36 -20.83 -1.74
N ILE A 142 -13.54 -21.07 -1.15
CA ILE A 142 -14.29 -20.06 -0.40
C ILE A 142 -13.89 -20.10 1.08
N LEU A 143 -13.34 -18.99 1.57
CA LEU A 143 -12.97 -18.83 2.98
C LEU A 143 -14.18 -18.49 3.86
N GLY A 144 -15.10 -17.70 3.33
CA GLY A 144 -16.35 -17.36 3.99
C GLY A 144 -17.13 -16.28 3.25
N MET A 145 -18.36 -16.06 3.71
CA MET A 145 -19.29 -15.07 3.15
C MET A 145 -19.83 -14.18 4.26
N VAL A 146 -19.79 -12.86 4.06
CA VAL A 146 -20.36 -11.88 4.99
C VAL A 146 -21.88 -11.99 4.98
N SER A 147 -22.46 -11.90 6.17
CA SER A 147 -23.89 -11.97 6.42
C SER A 147 -24.30 -10.92 7.47
N GLU A 148 -25.60 -10.79 7.72
CA GLU A 148 -26.17 -9.92 8.75
C GLU A 148 -25.87 -8.43 8.58
N TYR A 149 -25.95 -7.95 7.35
CA TYR A 149 -26.04 -6.54 7.06
C TYR A 149 -27.36 -6.27 6.31
N TRP A 150 -27.87 -5.04 6.44
CA TRP A 150 -29.16 -4.66 5.88
C TRP A 150 -28.95 -3.97 4.52
N ALA A 151 -28.85 -4.75 3.45
CA ALA A 151 -28.90 -4.29 2.06
C ALA A 151 -29.46 -5.39 1.14
N HIS A 152 -28.89 -5.65 -0.05
CA HIS A 152 -29.53 -6.38 -1.14
C HIS A 152 -30.00 -7.82 -0.77
N PRO A 153 -29.13 -8.74 -0.30
CA PRO A 153 -29.56 -10.03 0.27
C PRO A 153 -30.40 -9.87 1.55
N GLY A 154 -30.12 -8.82 2.33
CA GLY A 154 -30.75 -8.53 3.62
C GLY A 154 -32.20 -8.08 3.52
N TRP A 155 -32.64 -7.46 2.42
CA TRP A 155 -34.03 -7.02 2.21
C TRP A 155 -35.01 -8.19 2.21
N MET A 156 -34.56 -9.36 1.75
CA MET A 156 -35.36 -10.58 1.76
C MET A 156 -35.34 -11.28 3.12
N ALA A 157 -34.34 -10.99 3.96
CA ALA A 157 -34.23 -11.55 5.30
C ALA A 157 -35.29 -11.01 6.28
N GLU A 158 -35.99 -9.92 5.93
CA GLU A 158 -37.17 -9.44 6.68
C GLU A 158 -38.35 -10.43 6.63
N ASN A 159 -38.35 -11.38 5.68
CA ASN A 159 -39.44 -12.31 5.41
C ASN A 159 -39.06 -13.76 5.76
N THR A 160 -38.93 -14.12 7.04
CA THR A 160 -38.78 -15.51 7.58
C THR A 160 -37.66 -16.41 7.03
N MET A 161 -36.92 -15.98 6.01
CA MET A 161 -35.90 -16.74 5.30
C MET A 161 -34.54 -16.11 5.58
N ASN A 162 -33.54 -16.94 5.86
CA ASN A 162 -32.17 -16.47 5.85
C ASN A 162 -31.60 -16.59 4.44
N THR A 163 -31.54 -15.47 3.72
CA THR A 163 -31.10 -15.41 2.32
C THR A 163 -29.71 -16.03 2.12
N TRP A 164 -28.76 -15.71 2.99
CA TRP A 164 -27.39 -16.23 2.90
C TRP A 164 -27.35 -17.75 3.04
N ARG A 165 -28.10 -18.32 4.00
CA ARG A 165 -28.26 -19.77 4.14
C ARG A 165 -28.95 -20.41 2.95
N ALA A 166 -29.96 -19.76 2.38
CA ALA A 166 -30.65 -20.24 1.19
C ALA A 166 -29.71 -20.28 -0.03
N MET A 167 -28.87 -19.25 -0.19
CA MET A 167 -27.89 -19.14 -1.28
C MET A 167 -26.80 -20.22 -1.21
N ILE A 168 -26.25 -20.51 -0.02
CA ILE A 168 -25.20 -21.54 0.14
C ILE A 168 -25.76 -22.96 0.18
N GLY A 169 -26.98 -23.14 0.71
CA GLY A 169 -27.59 -24.45 1.00
C GLY A 169 -26.70 -25.39 1.82
N ASP A 170 -26.28 -26.49 1.21
CA ASP A 170 -25.47 -27.57 1.79
C ASP A 170 -23.96 -27.44 1.51
N LEU A 171 -23.54 -26.37 0.81
CA LEU A 171 -22.12 -26.09 0.59
C LEU A 171 -21.42 -25.73 1.91
N ASP A 172 -20.16 -26.14 2.04
CA ASP A 172 -19.34 -25.81 3.21
C ASP A 172 -18.79 -24.37 3.16
N ILE A 173 -19.71 -23.40 3.11
CA ILE A 173 -19.40 -21.97 3.12
C ILE A 173 -19.74 -21.43 4.51
N LYS A 174 -18.73 -20.91 5.21
CA LYS A 174 -18.91 -20.34 6.53
C LYS A 174 -19.47 -18.92 6.43
N LEU A 175 -20.55 -18.64 7.16
CA LEU A 175 -21.10 -17.30 7.28
C LEU A 175 -20.36 -16.51 8.36
N ILE A 176 -19.87 -15.33 8.00
CA ILE A 176 -19.18 -14.38 8.86
C ILE A 176 -20.15 -13.22 9.12
N GLN A 177 -20.31 -12.80 10.37
CA GLN A 177 -21.11 -11.61 10.67
C GLN A 177 -20.43 -10.35 10.10
N ASN A 178 -21.16 -9.34 9.64
CA ASN A 178 -20.56 -8.06 9.25
C ASN A 178 -19.73 -7.45 10.41
N GLY A 179 -18.42 -7.29 10.21
CA GLY A 179 -17.45 -6.90 11.24
C GLY A 179 -16.84 -8.05 12.05
N GLY A 180 -17.18 -9.28 11.68
CA GLY A 180 -16.60 -10.51 12.17
C GLY A 180 -15.15 -10.71 11.72
N THR A 181 -14.53 -11.78 12.22
CA THR A 181 -13.12 -12.08 12.01
C THR A 181 -12.98 -13.43 11.34
N LEU A 182 -12.28 -13.48 10.22
CA LEU A 182 -11.81 -14.71 9.61
C LEU A 182 -10.38 -14.98 10.09
N ILE A 183 -10.11 -16.18 10.56
CA ILE A 183 -8.78 -16.64 10.99
C ILE A 183 -8.34 -17.74 10.03
N LEU A 184 -7.26 -17.51 9.30
CA LEU A 184 -6.58 -18.56 8.54
C LEU A 184 -5.54 -19.22 9.42
N LYS A 185 -5.68 -20.51 9.64
CA LYS A 185 -4.76 -21.30 10.47
C LYS A 185 -3.86 -22.14 9.59
N PHE A 186 -2.57 -21.82 9.59
CA PHE A 186 -1.55 -22.54 8.84
C PHE A 186 -1.05 -23.78 9.60
N PRO A 187 -0.47 -24.78 8.90
CA PRO A 187 -0.03 -26.04 9.53
C PRO A 187 0.99 -25.88 10.67
N ASN A 188 1.78 -24.81 10.66
CA ASN A 188 2.74 -24.52 11.74
C ASN A 188 2.11 -23.82 12.97
N GLY A 189 0.79 -23.65 12.99
CA GLY A 189 0.06 -22.96 14.05
C GLY A 189 0.05 -21.44 13.95
N TYR A 190 0.65 -20.85 12.90
CA TYR A 190 0.48 -19.43 12.61
C TYR A 190 -0.97 -19.13 12.26
N GLU A 191 -1.52 -18.08 12.87
CA GLU A 191 -2.87 -17.60 12.62
C GLU A 191 -2.79 -16.23 11.96
N HIS A 192 -3.55 -16.07 10.88
CA HIS A 192 -3.68 -14.83 10.14
C HIS A 192 -5.13 -14.33 10.22
N ASP A 193 -5.36 -13.27 10.98
CA ASP A 193 -6.69 -12.76 11.28
C ASP A 193 -7.08 -11.54 10.43
N ILE A 194 -8.28 -11.62 9.86
CA ILE A 194 -8.81 -10.66 8.90
C ILE A 194 -10.16 -10.19 9.40
N LYS A 195 -10.34 -8.88 9.55
CA LYS A 195 -11.68 -8.30 9.77
C LYS A 195 -12.43 -8.20 8.46
N VAL A 196 -13.64 -8.72 8.42
CA VAL A 196 -14.43 -8.80 7.20
C VAL A 196 -15.71 -7.99 7.36
N TRP A 197 -15.95 -7.10 6.42
CA TRP A 197 -17.12 -6.22 6.36
C TRP A 197 -17.77 -6.33 5.00
N HIS A 198 -19.08 -6.10 4.95
CA HIS A 198 -19.70 -5.54 3.76
C HIS A 198 -19.61 -4.01 3.87
N ASN A 199 -20.26 -3.44 4.89
CA ASN A 199 -20.27 -2.01 5.15
C ASN A 199 -19.54 -1.68 6.48
N PRO A 200 -18.33 -1.11 6.43
CA PRO A 200 -17.57 -0.74 7.62
C PRO A 200 -18.16 0.51 8.33
N PRO A 201 -17.83 0.77 9.60
CA PRO A 201 -18.41 1.90 10.33
C PRO A 201 -17.87 3.24 9.80
N LYS A 202 -18.77 4.00 9.16
CA LYS A 202 -18.55 5.26 8.42
C LYS A 202 -17.90 5.08 7.05
N GLY A 203 -18.37 5.89 6.10
CA GLY A 203 -17.78 6.04 4.77
C GLY A 203 -17.14 7.41 4.57
N SER A 204 -16.17 7.47 3.67
CA SER A 204 -15.56 8.69 3.16
C SER A 204 -15.78 8.74 1.66
N LYS A 205 -15.91 9.94 1.09
CA LYS A 205 -16.04 10.14 -0.36
C LYS A 205 -14.70 10.12 -1.12
N PHE A 206 -13.59 9.98 -0.40
CA PHE A 206 -12.24 10.26 -0.90
C PHE A 206 -11.19 9.27 -0.39
N ASP A 207 -11.61 8.32 0.44
CA ASP A 207 -10.73 7.40 1.16
C ASP A 207 -11.54 6.16 1.49
N GLU A 208 -11.46 5.21 0.60
CA GLU A 208 -12.38 4.07 0.51
C GLU A 208 -12.15 3.09 1.67
N VAL A 209 -10.97 3.13 2.28
CA VAL A 209 -10.62 2.32 3.46
C VAL A 209 -10.85 3.04 4.80
N ASP A 210 -11.46 4.24 4.83
CA ASP A 210 -11.61 5.05 6.06
C ASP A 210 -12.32 4.31 7.20
N GLY A 211 -13.46 3.68 6.88
CA GLY A 211 -14.26 2.96 7.87
C GLY A 211 -13.48 1.81 8.51
N GLN A 212 -12.72 1.07 7.70
CA GLN A 212 -11.86 -0.01 8.16
C GLN A 212 -10.73 0.51 9.05
N ARG A 213 -10.05 1.57 8.60
CA ARG A 213 -8.94 2.20 9.31
C ARG A 213 -9.34 2.70 10.69
N MET A 214 -10.51 3.33 10.82
CA MET A 214 -11.00 3.78 12.12
C MET A 214 -11.18 2.63 13.12
N VAL A 215 -11.64 1.45 12.67
CA VAL A 215 -11.75 0.28 13.56
C VAL A 215 -10.36 -0.14 14.03
N MET A 216 -9.40 -0.22 13.12
CA MET A 216 -8.03 -0.65 13.43
C MET A 216 -7.32 0.33 14.38
N GLN A 217 -7.55 1.63 14.22
CA GLN A 217 -6.98 2.66 15.09
C GLN A 217 -7.56 2.65 16.51
N ASN A 218 -8.83 2.27 16.65
CA ASN A 218 -9.46 2.10 17.96
C ASN A 218 -9.10 0.76 18.62
N THR A 219 -8.40 -0.12 17.90
CA THR A 219 -7.96 -1.43 18.40
C THR A 219 -6.51 -1.33 18.88
N SER A 220 -6.23 -1.83 20.09
CA SER A 220 -4.87 -1.91 20.62
C SER A 220 -3.98 -2.79 19.76
N GLU A 221 -2.70 -2.44 19.62
CA GLU A 221 -1.76 -3.16 18.75
C GLU A 221 -1.71 -4.66 19.01
N SER A 222 -1.73 -5.10 20.27
CA SER A 222 -1.69 -6.53 20.66
C SER A 222 -2.92 -7.35 20.25
N SER A 223 -3.99 -6.68 19.81
CA SER A 223 -5.26 -7.30 19.43
C SER A 223 -5.72 -6.81 18.06
N ARG A 224 -4.85 -6.10 17.34
CA ARG A 224 -5.15 -5.55 16.04
C ARG A 224 -5.00 -6.66 15.00
N PRO A 225 -6.03 -6.91 14.18
CA PRO A 225 -5.94 -7.85 13.08
C PRO A 225 -4.84 -7.53 12.10
N LYS A 226 -4.38 -8.55 11.36
CA LYS A 226 -3.42 -8.43 10.25
C LYS A 226 -3.96 -7.59 9.09
N GLY A 227 -5.28 -7.65 8.86
CA GLY A 227 -5.90 -6.77 7.89
C GLY A 227 -7.42 -6.64 8.04
N SER A 228 -7.98 -5.81 7.16
CA SER A 228 -9.40 -5.56 7.06
C SER A 228 -9.84 -5.51 5.60
N VAL A 229 -10.96 -6.17 5.29
CA VAL A 229 -11.54 -6.23 3.95
C VAL A 229 -13.01 -5.76 3.98
N ALA A 230 -13.48 -5.08 2.93
CA ALA A 230 -14.80 -4.47 2.85
C ALA A 230 -15.28 -4.36 1.38
N GLY A 231 -16.57 -4.08 1.19
CA GLY A 231 -17.17 -3.70 -0.08
C GLY A 231 -18.10 -2.50 0.08
N HIS A 232 -19.36 -2.63 -0.37
CA HIS A 232 -20.48 -1.69 -0.23
C HIS A 232 -20.39 -0.38 -1.05
N ILE A 233 -19.23 0.28 -1.06
CA ILE A 233 -19.08 1.62 -1.65
C ILE A 233 -18.75 1.62 -3.14
N HIS A 234 -18.61 0.43 -3.75
CA HIS A 234 -18.33 0.23 -5.19
C HIS A 234 -17.05 0.93 -5.67
N ARG A 235 -16.10 1.09 -4.75
CA ARG A 235 -14.83 1.76 -4.97
C ARG A 235 -13.70 0.92 -4.42
N MET A 236 -12.64 0.85 -5.20
CA MET A 236 -11.47 0.08 -4.88
C MET A 236 -10.39 0.95 -4.27
N GLN A 237 -9.83 0.44 -3.19
CA GLN A 237 -8.58 0.93 -2.67
C GLN A 237 -7.93 -0.18 -1.88
N VAL A 238 -6.63 -0.37 -2.11
CA VAL A 238 -5.82 -1.22 -1.27
C VAL A 238 -4.78 -0.37 -0.55
N ALA A 239 -4.52 -0.66 0.71
CA ALA A 239 -3.52 0.06 1.49
C ALA A 239 -2.81 -0.87 2.47
N GLU A 240 -1.62 -0.48 2.91
CA GLU A 240 -0.93 -1.08 4.04
C GLU A 240 -0.27 0.03 4.87
N GLU A 241 -0.39 -0.07 6.19
CA GLU A 241 -0.03 1.02 7.09
C GLU A 241 0.81 0.54 8.28
N VAL A 242 1.74 1.41 8.67
CA VAL A 242 2.53 1.29 9.90
C VAL A 242 2.18 2.46 10.81
N TYR A 243 1.57 2.16 11.95
CA TYR A 243 1.21 3.18 12.93
C TYR A 243 2.42 3.70 13.68
N ALA A 244 2.39 4.98 14.03
CA ALA A 244 3.42 5.64 14.82
C ALA A 244 3.72 4.88 16.13
N GLY A 245 4.96 4.41 16.28
CA GLY A 245 5.40 3.61 17.43
C GLY A 245 4.92 2.16 17.47
N ALA A 246 4.16 1.72 16.46
CA ALA A 246 3.79 0.32 16.29
C ALA A 246 4.84 -0.39 15.43
N LYS A 247 4.98 -1.70 15.66
CA LYS A 247 5.71 -2.62 14.77
C LYS A 247 4.76 -3.38 13.84
N HIS A 248 3.51 -3.51 14.28
CA HIS A 248 2.51 -4.24 13.53
C HIS A 248 2.01 -3.45 12.31
N LYS A 249 2.09 -4.08 11.14
CA LYS A 249 1.55 -3.58 9.87
C LYS A 249 0.12 -4.05 9.69
N VAL A 250 -0.71 -3.23 9.04
CA VAL A 250 -2.11 -3.60 8.76
C VAL A 250 -2.44 -3.29 7.32
N TYR A 251 -2.97 -4.28 6.61
CA TYR A 251 -3.47 -4.06 5.26
C TYR A 251 -4.98 -3.80 5.24
N TYR A 252 -5.42 -3.10 4.20
CA TYR A 252 -6.79 -2.74 3.93
C TYR A 252 -7.14 -3.07 2.49
N VAL A 253 -8.33 -3.64 2.29
CA VAL A 253 -8.91 -3.83 0.95
C VAL A 253 -10.35 -3.33 0.99
N SER A 254 -10.63 -2.28 0.24
CA SER A 254 -11.99 -1.96 -0.21
C SER A 254 -12.14 -2.55 -1.60
N ALA A 255 -13.08 -3.48 -1.76
CA ALA A 255 -13.35 -4.12 -3.03
C ALA A 255 -14.14 -3.17 -3.94
N GLY A 256 -13.76 -3.12 -5.21
CA GLY A 256 -14.57 -2.50 -6.26
C GLY A 256 -15.84 -3.32 -6.53
N THR A 257 -16.48 -3.07 -7.67
CA THR A 257 -17.67 -3.79 -8.11
C THR A 257 -17.52 -4.24 -9.56
N VAL A 258 -18.21 -5.32 -9.93
CA VAL A 258 -18.43 -5.73 -11.33
C VAL A 258 -19.74 -5.17 -11.90
N LYS A 259 -20.54 -4.46 -11.09
CA LYS A 259 -21.76 -3.80 -11.54
C LYS A 259 -21.40 -2.52 -12.28
N GLY A 260 -21.77 -2.43 -13.55
CA GLY A 260 -21.60 -1.28 -14.42
C GLY A 260 -20.21 -1.14 -15.04
N THR A 261 -19.37 -2.18 -14.97
CA THR A 261 -18.02 -2.19 -15.56
C THR A 261 -18.06 -2.34 -17.08
N ASN A 262 -19.08 -3.01 -17.62
CA ASN A 262 -19.25 -3.17 -19.06
C ASN A 262 -19.50 -1.81 -19.73
N PRO A 263 -18.60 -1.34 -20.63
CA PRO A 263 -18.72 -0.04 -21.28
C PRO A 263 -19.94 0.10 -22.19
N ASN A 264 -20.53 -1.02 -22.61
CA ASN A 264 -21.68 -1.11 -23.50
C ASN A 264 -22.99 -1.42 -22.73
N GLY A 265 -22.90 -1.66 -21.42
CA GLY A 265 -24.04 -1.95 -20.55
C GLY A 265 -24.56 -0.71 -19.80
N PRO A 266 -25.62 -0.88 -18.99
CA PRO A 266 -26.09 0.15 -18.07
C PRO A 266 -25.01 0.51 -17.04
N THR A 267 -24.97 1.78 -16.64
CA THR A 267 -24.06 2.26 -15.59
C THR A 267 -24.57 1.89 -14.20
N ASP A 268 -23.65 1.74 -13.25
CA ASP A 268 -24.00 1.67 -11.84
C ASP A 268 -24.49 3.04 -11.31
N LEU A 269 -25.79 3.12 -11.02
CA LEU A 269 -26.43 4.35 -10.53
C LEU A 269 -25.93 4.73 -9.12
N TYR A 270 -25.62 3.75 -8.27
CA TYR A 270 -25.15 4.01 -6.92
C TYR A 270 -23.75 4.64 -6.95
N GLY A 271 -22.79 4.04 -7.66
CA GLY A 271 -21.47 4.62 -7.90
C GLY A 271 -21.54 6.00 -8.55
N THR A 272 -22.48 6.21 -9.48
CA THR A 272 -22.72 7.52 -10.10
C THR A 272 -23.17 8.57 -9.08
N GLN A 273 -24.07 8.21 -8.16
CA GLN A 273 -24.53 9.09 -7.08
C GLN A 273 -23.42 9.44 -6.09
N LEU A 274 -22.44 8.54 -5.90
CA LEU A 274 -21.24 8.82 -5.12
C LEU A 274 -20.25 9.76 -5.83
N GLY A 275 -20.47 10.06 -7.12
CA GLY A 275 -19.69 11.00 -7.91
C GLY A 275 -18.71 10.34 -8.89
N LEU A 276 -18.84 9.03 -9.13
CA LEU A 276 -18.08 8.34 -10.17
C LEU A 276 -18.71 8.57 -11.55
N SER A 277 -17.89 8.68 -12.59
CA SER A 277 -18.39 8.58 -13.97
C SER A 277 -18.62 7.13 -14.39
N ARG A 278 -17.87 6.19 -13.79
CA ARG A 278 -17.98 4.74 -13.93
C ARG A 278 -17.50 4.04 -12.64
N PRO A 279 -18.03 2.85 -12.32
CA PRO A 279 -17.60 2.07 -11.16
C PRO A 279 -16.12 1.69 -11.25
N GLU A 280 -15.51 1.45 -10.09
CA GLU A 280 -14.13 0.99 -10.01
C GLU A 280 -14.12 -0.55 -10.07
N PRO A 281 -13.27 -1.14 -10.92
CA PRO A 281 -13.30 -2.57 -11.19
C PRO A 281 -12.87 -3.34 -9.94
N GLN A 282 -13.35 -4.58 -9.83
CA GLN A 282 -12.90 -5.52 -8.82
C GLN A 282 -11.64 -6.27 -9.25
N GLY A 283 -10.96 -6.88 -8.29
CA GLY A 283 -9.76 -7.70 -8.50
C GLY A 283 -8.67 -7.42 -7.48
N GLU A 284 -9.03 -6.80 -6.36
CA GLU A 284 -8.15 -6.49 -5.25
C GLU A 284 -7.79 -7.77 -4.50
N VAL A 285 -6.49 -7.96 -4.27
CA VAL A 285 -5.95 -9.20 -3.70
C VAL A 285 -5.00 -8.86 -2.57
N VAL A 286 -4.95 -9.68 -1.53
CA VAL A 286 -3.80 -9.72 -0.61
C VAL A 286 -3.05 -11.03 -0.76
N THR A 287 -1.74 -10.94 -1.00
CA THR A 287 -0.84 -12.10 -0.94
C THR A 287 -0.33 -12.25 0.49
N VAL A 288 -0.71 -13.34 1.15
CA VAL A 288 -0.30 -13.69 2.52
C VAL A 288 0.85 -14.69 2.46
N VAL A 289 2.00 -14.27 2.97
CA VAL A 289 3.17 -15.14 3.18
C VAL A 289 3.26 -15.49 4.66
N PRO A 290 3.02 -16.76 5.05
CA PRO A 290 2.98 -17.13 6.44
C PRO A 290 4.36 -17.03 7.10
N LYS A 291 4.34 -16.81 8.41
CA LYS A 291 5.54 -16.83 9.26
C LYS A 291 6.26 -18.17 9.12
N LYS A 292 7.59 -18.14 8.93
CA LYS A 292 8.41 -19.35 8.76
C LYS A 292 9.77 -19.21 9.44
N GLY A 293 10.00 -20.02 10.48
CA GLY A 293 11.26 -19.97 11.24
C GLY A 293 11.46 -18.60 11.88
N ARG A 294 12.52 -17.89 11.46
CA ARG A 294 12.83 -16.52 11.92
C ARG A 294 12.22 -15.41 11.06
N ARG A 295 11.70 -15.73 9.87
CA ARG A 295 11.04 -14.78 8.98
C ARG A 295 9.67 -14.43 9.56
N GLU A 296 9.36 -13.14 9.69
CA GLU A 296 8.03 -12.68 10.09
C GLU A 296 7.01 -12.88 8.95
N ASP A 297 5.73 -12.73 9.26
CA ASP A 297 4.69 -12.78 8.24
C ASP A 297 4.70 -11.53 7.35
N MET A 298 4.29 -11.68 6.09
CA MET A 298 4.21 -10.57 5.14
C MET A 298 2.87 -10.60 4.41
N ASN A 299 2.30 -9.42 4.22
CA ASN A 299 1.05 -9.22 3.51
C ASN A 299 1.32 -8.22 2.41
N MET A 300 0.98 -8.57 1.18
CA MET A 300 1.25 -7.73 0.01
C MET A 300 -0.06 -7.47 -0.72
N PRO A 301 -0.77 -6.38 -0.37
CA PRO A 301 -1.99 -6.01 -1.07
C PRO A 301 -1.66 -5.56 -2.52
N SER A 302 -2.54 -5.90 -3.46
CA SER A 302 -2.43 -5.61 -4.88
C SER A 302 -3.76 -5.10 -5.40
N ALA A 303 -3.71 -4.08 -6.25
CA ALA A 303 -4.90 -3.41 -6.79
C ALA A 303 -5.53 -4.16 -7.98
N ASN A 304 -4.81 -5.12 -8.57
CA ASN A 304 -5.31 -5.92 -9.68
C ASN A 304 -4.66 -7.31 -9.74
N LEU A 305 -5.29 -8.20 -10.50
CA LEU A 305 -4.86 -9.59 -10.66
C LEU A 305 -3.46 -9.73 -11.30
N ARG A 306 -3.05 -8.81 -12.18
CA ARG A 306 -1.72 -8.87 -12.82
C ARG A 306 -0.60 -8.61 -11.82
N GLN A 307 -0.77 -7.58 -10.99
CA GLN A 307 0.13 -7.30 -9.87
C GLN A 307 0.17 -8.50 -8.93
N ALA A 308 -0.99 -8.99 -8.52
CA ALA A 308 -1.11 -10.13 -7.63
C ALA A 308 -0.38 -11.36 -8.20
N GLN A 309 -0.66 -11.75 -9.45
CA GLN A 309 -0.04 -12.91 -10.10
C GLN A 309 1.48 -12.80 -10.13
N THR A 310 2.01 -11.62 -10.47
CA THR A 310 3.46 -11.42 -10.50
C THR A 310 4.06 -11.56 -9.10
N ALA A 311 3.38 -11.03 -8.09
CA ALA A 311 3.82 -11.14 -6.70
C ALA A 311 3.84 -12.59 -6.22
N ILE A 312 2.75 -13.35 -6.41
CA ILE A 312 2.68 -14.75 -5.96
C ILE A 312 3.70 -15.64 -6.66
N ASP A 313 3.90 -15.45 -7.97
CA ASP A 313 4.92 -16.17 -8.74
C ASP A 313 6.33 -15.90 -8.20
N ALA A 314 6.63 -14.64 -7.88
CA ALA A 314 7.91 -14.21 -7.37
C ALA A 314 8.18 -14.81 -5.98
N VAL A 315 7.25 -14.67 -5.04
CA VAL A 315 7.45 -15.15 -3.66
C VAL A 315 7.45 -16.67 -3.58
N THR A 316 6.67 -17.36 -4.41
CA THR A 316 6.69 -18.84 -4.50
C THR A 316 8.04 -19.33 -5.01
N LEU A 317 8.60 -18.65 -6.02
CA LEU A 317 9.94 -18.96 -6.52
C LEU A 317 11.01 -18.70 -5.44
N LEU A 318 10.93 -17.57 -4.74
CA LEU A 318 11.85 -17.26 -3.64
C LEU A 318 11.77 -18.32 -2.54
N ASP A 319 10.57 -18.68 -2.08
CA ASP A 319 10.35 -19.73 -1.07
C ASP A 319 10.98 -21.06 -1.51
N ARG A 320 10.88 -21.41 -2.80
CA ARG A 320 11.52 -22.61 -3.36
C ARG A 320 13.04 -22.50 -3.36
N VAL A 321 13.58 -21.36 -3.75
CA VAL A 321 15.03 -21.11 -3.78
C VAL A 321 15.62 -21.14 -2.36
N GLU A 322 14.94 -20.57 -1.38
CA GLU A 322 15.33 -20.60 0.03
C GLU A 322 15.33 -22.03 0.58
N GLN A 323 14.33 -22.85 0.23
CA GLN A 323 14.30 -24.27 0.59
C GLN A 323 15.50 -25.06 0.02
N LEU A 324 16.01 -24.65 -1.14
CA LEU A 324 17.19 -25.25 -1.75
C LEU A 324 18.51 -24.71 -1.17
N GLY A 325 18.47 -23.66 -0.33
CA GLY A 325 19.66 -23.00 0.20
C GLY A 325 20.45 -22.21 -0.85
N LYS A 326 19.79 -21.74 -1.92
CA LYS A 326 20.43 -21.14 -3.11
C LYS A 326 20.16 -19.66 -3.32
N ARG A 327 19.51 -18.97 -2.38
CA ARG A 327 19.11 -17.56 -2.53
C ARG A 327 20.29 -16.67 -2.89
N GLU A 328 21.31 -16.64 -2.04
CA GLU A 328 22.49 -15.80 -2.25
C GLU A 328 23.24 -16.18 -3.52
N GLU A 329 23.49 -17.48 -3.75
CA GLU A 329 24.16 -17.99 -4.95
C GLU A 329 23.48 -17.50 -6.25
N LEU A 330 22.15 -17.56 -6.30
CA LEU A 330 21.40 -17.17 -7.50
C LEU A 330 21.30 -15.66 -7.67
N LEU A 331 21.14 -14.89 -6.58
CA LEU A 331 21.15 -13.43 -6.63
C LEU A 331 22.51 -12.88 -7.06
N GLU A 332 23.61 -13.45 -6.54
CA GLU A 332 24.96 -13.14 -6.96
C GLU A 332 25.18 -13.50 -8.43
N LEU A 333 24.71 -14.68 -8.87
CA LEU A 333 24.82 -15.11 -10.26
C LEU A 333 24.07 -14.18 -11.22
N ILE A 334 22.86 -13.73 -10.87
CA ILE A 334 22.09 -12.79 -11.68
C ILE A 334 22.85 -11.47 -11.88
N ARG A 335 23.60 -11.03 -10.86
CA ARG A 335 24.37 -9.79 -10.87
C ARG A 335 25.82 -9.95 -11.35
N ASP A 336 26.23 -11.16 -11.75
CA ASP A 336 27.60 -11.44 -12.16
C ASP A 336 27.96 -10.72 -13.49
N PRO A 337 29.08 -9.98 -13.56
CA PRO A 337 29.46 -9.20 -14.75
C PRO A 337 29.76 -10.02 -16.01
N LYS A 338 30.05 -11.33 -15.87
CA LYS A 338 30.49 -12.20 -16.97
C LYS A 338 29.40 -13.16 -17.42
N LYS A 339 28.53 -13.58 -16.51
CA LYS A 339 27.57 -14.68 -16.71
C LYS A 339 26.14 -14.32 -16.29
N GLY A 340 25.96 -13.22 -15.58
CA GLY A 340 24.66 -12.75 -15.12
C GLY A 340 23.90 -11.97 -16.19
N VAL A 341 22.81 -11.35 -15.76
CA VAL A 341 21.97 -10.49 -16.60
C VAL A 341 22.62 -9.12 -16.74
N GLU A 342 22.89 -8.45 -15.60
CA GLU A 342 23.57 -7.17 -15.56
C GLU A 342 24.09 -6.87 -14.15
N THR A 343 25.14 -6.04 -14.05
CA THR A 343 25.72 -5.64 -12.76
C THR A 343 24.95 -4.55 -12.05
N GLY A 344 24.10 -3.79 -12.74
CA GLY A 344 23.44 -2.61 -12.22
C GLY A 344 22.83 -1.74 -13.33
N PRO A 345 21.87 -0.87 -12.99
CA PRO A 345 21.24 0.01 -13.96
C PRO A 345 22.20 1.08 -14.47
N LEU A 346 22.06 1.47 -15.75
CA LEU A 346 22.71 2.66 -16.29
C LEU A 346 21.74 3.84 -16.23
N ILE A 347 22.10 4.88 -15.49
CA ILE A 347 21.26 6.05 -15.25
C ILE A 347 21.82 7.24 -16.02
N SER A 348 20.97 7.90 -16.80
CA SER A 348 21.32 9.13 -17.50
C SER A 348 20.24 10.20 -17.37
N TYR A 349 20.64 11.46 -17.57
CA TYR A 349 19.77 12.63 -17.48
C TYR A 349 19.59 13.25 -18.88
N PRO A 350 18.48 12.98 -19.59
CA PRO A 350 18.31 13.41 -20.97
C PRO A 350 18.34 14.94 -21.10
N THR A 351 19.24 15.45 -21.94
CA THR A 351 19.41 16.90 -22.17
C THR A 351 18.15 17.52 -22.77
N GLY A 352 17.80 18.73 -22.33
CA GLY A 352 16.68 19.52 -22.90
C GLY A 352 15.28 19.13 -22.41
N SER A 353 15.14 18.00 -21.70
CA SER A 353 13.85 17.55 -21.16
C SER A 353 13.58 18.04 -19.73
N ASN A 354 14.63 18.45 -19.01
CA ASN A 354 14.57 18.84 -17.61
C ASN A 354 14.24 20.33 -17.45
N ARG A 355 13.40 20.66 -16.47
CA ARG A 355 12.95 22.03 -16.19
C ARG A 355 13.36 22.45 -14.79
N LEU A 356 14.08 23.57 -14.68
CA LEU A 356 14.47 24.17 -13.40
C LEU A 356 13.33 25.00 -12.80
N GLY A 357 13.20 24.94 -11.48
CA GLY A 357 12.26 25.71 -10.68
C GLY A 357 12.86 27.00 -10.16
N ALA A 358 12.90 28.04 -11.00
CA ALA A 358 13.55 29.32 -10.69
C ALA A 358 13.08 30.00 -9.39
N ARG A 359 11.83 29.75 -8.96
CA ARG A 359 11.27 30.29 -7.70
C ARG A 359 11.94 29.74 -6.44
N TYR A 360 12.59 28.59 -6.53
CA TYR A 360 13.14 27.88 -5.38
C TYR A 360 14.67 27.97 -5.31
N VAL A 361 15.30 28.85 -6.08
CA VAL A 361 16.76 29.05 -6.03
C VAL A 361 17.13 29.72 -4.71
N GLU A 362 18.19 29.24 -4.05
CA GLU A 362 18.73 29.87 -2.85
C GLU A 362 19.48 31.16 -3.18
N ASP A 363 19.44 32.11 -2.25
CA ASP A 363 20.23 33.33 -2.35
C ASP A 363 21.71 33.05 -2.11
N ARG A 364 22.58 33.61 -2.96
CA ARG A 364 24.03 33.53 -2.74
C ARG A 364 24.41 34.22 -1.43
N PRO A 365 25.15 33.57 -0.51
CA PRO A 365 25.62 34.20 0.71
C PRO A 365 26.47 35.44 0.42
N ALA A 366 26.31 36.50 1.23
CA ALA A 366 27.10 37.72 1.09
C ALA A 366 28.61 37.43 1.24
N GLY A 367 29.44 37.96 0.33
CA GLY A 367 30.90 37.74 0.32
C GLY A 367 31.64 38.28 1.54
N LYS A 368 31.08 39.28 2.19
CA LYS A 368 31.58 39.89 3.42
C LYS A 368 30.43 40.03 4.41
N VAL A 369 30.68 39.72 5.67
CA VAL A 369 29.68 39.74 6.74
C VAL A 369 30.25 40.51 7.93
N MET A 370 29.46 41.41 8.50
CA MET A 370 29.85 42.14 9.71
C MET A 370 29.67 41.27 10.95
N VAL A 371 30.71 41.10 11.75
CA VAL A 371 30.72 40.27 12.95
C VAL A 371 31.41 41.04 14.08
N GLY A 372 30.65 41.44 15.12
CA GLY A 372 31.22 42.16 16.26
C GLY A 372 31.94 43.47 15.91
N GLY A 373 31.52 44.15 14.82
CA GLY A 373 32.16 45.38 14.34
C GLY A 373 33.23 45.16 13.26
N GLU A 374 33.67 43.93 13.02
CA GLU A 374 34.68 43.59 12.02
C GLU A 374 34.07 42.98 10.75
N THR A 375 34.69 43.21 9.60
CA THR A 375 34.26 42.64 8.32
C THR A 375 34.97 41.31 8.07
N VAL A 376 34.26 40.19 8.15
CA VAL A 376 34.79 38.84 7.91
C VAL A 376 34.41 38.38 6.50
N LYS A 377 35.32 37.70 5.81
CA LYS A 377 35.06 37.12 4.49
C LYS A 377 34.27 35.82 4.63
N ASN A 378 33.13 35.71 3.97
CA ASN A 378 32.34 34.47 3.99
C ASN A 378 32.91 33.46 2.98
N PRO A 379 33.42 32.29 3.42
CA PRO A 379 33.96 31.28 2.50
C PRO A 379 32.88 30.67 1.59
N TYR A 380 31.62 30.63 2.04
CA TYR A 380 30.50 30.00 1.32
C TYR A 380 29.88 30.88 0.25
N SER A 381 30.30 32.15 0.16
CA SER A 381 29.84 33.07 -0.90
C SER A 381 30.24 32.65 -2.32
N LYS A 382 31.22 31.75 -2.44
CA LYS A 382 31.72 31.23 -3.72
C LYS A 382 31.04 29.95 -4.19
N ILE A 383 30.13 29.39 -3.40
CA ILE A 383 29.42 28.16 -3.78
C ILE A 383 28.58 28.44 -5.04
N GLU A 384 28.55 27.46 -5.94
CA GLU A 384 27.68 27.50 -7.10
C GLU A 384 26.23 27.33 -6.66
N MET A 385 25.36 28.29 -6.98
CA MET A 385 23.95 28.19 -6.62
C MET A 385 23.28 27.20 -7.55
N LYS A 386 22.69 26.15 -6.99
CA LYS A 386 22.01 25.10 -7.74
C LYS A 386 20.51 25.34 -7.69
N ALA A 387 19.87 25.43 -8.86
CA ALA A 387 18.43 25.50 -8.95
C ALA A 387 17.82 24.09 -8.83
N PRO A 388 16.79 23.87 -8.00
CA PRO A 388 16.09 22.59 -7.98
C PRO A 388 15.28 22.39 -9.26
N TYR A 389 15.07 21.13 -9.65
CA TYR A 389 14.24 20.76 -10.80
C TYR A 389 12.76 20.77 -10.44
N SER A 390 11.93 21.43 -11.25
CA SER A 390 10.47 21.22 -11.24
C SER A 390 10.08 19.97 -12.03
N THR A 391 10.86 19.64 -13.06
CA THR A 391 10.72 18.39 -13.81
C THR A 391 12.10 17.79 -14.04
N LEU A 392 12.29 16.54 -13.61
CA LEU A 392 13.53 15.79 -13.75
C LEU A 392 13.23 14.45 -14.43
N ASN A 393 13.69 14.29 -15.66
CA ASN A 393 13.60 13.04 -16.40
C ASN A 393 14.88 12.25 -16.16
N LEU A 394 14.70 10.96 -15.86
CA LEU A 394 15.78 10.01 -15.71
C LEU A 394 15.54 8.85 -16.66
N ASP A 395 16.57 8.50 -17.42
CA ASP A 395 16.57 7.30 -18.24
C ASP A 395 17.36 6.21 -17.52
N ILE A 396 16.66 5.16 -17.09
CA ILE A 396 17.20 4.06 -16.29
C ILE A 396 17.16 2.80 -17.18
N ARG A 397 18.30 2.48 -17.77
CA ARG A 397 18.46 1.29 -18.61
C ARG A 397 18.79 0.09 -17.71
N THR A 398 17.87 -0.86 -17.66
CA THR A 398 17.93 -2.06 -16.81
C THR A 398 17.03 -3.16 -17.38
N GLU A 399 17.48 -4.42 -17.30
CA GLU A 399 16.63 -5.60 -17.53
C GLU A 399 16.03 -6.17 -16.24
N LEU A 400 16.49 -5.68 -15.08
CA LEU A 400 16.10 -6.17 -13.76
C LEU A 400 15.22 -5.15 -13.00
N PRO A 401 14.41 -5.63 -12.04
CA PRO A 401 13.60 -4.76 -11.18
C PRO A 401 14.43 -3.76 -10.38
N VAL A 402 13.92 -2.53 -10.23
CA VAL A 402 14.57 -1.45 -9.49
C VAL A 402 13.73 -1.05 -8.29
N ALA A 403 14.32 -1.08 -7.10
CA ALA A 403 13.69 -0.57 -5.88
C ALA A 403 14.05 0.90 -5.68
N LEU A 404 13.06 1.77 -5.51
CA LEU A 404 13.24 3.18 -5.20
C LEU A 404 12.95 3.43 -3.73
N GLU A 405 14.02 3.55 -2.95
CA GLU A 405 14.01 3.80 -1.52
C GLU A 405 13.60 5.25 -1.22
N LEU A 406 12.58 5.43 -0.38
CA LEU A 406 12.03 6.74 -0.04
C LEU A 406 12.50 7.16 1.35
N VAL A 407 13.64 7.85 1.41
CA VAL A 407 14.30 8.18 2.68
C VAL A 407 13.85 9.56 3.16
N ALA A 408 13.24 9.62 4.36
CA ALA A 408 12.75 10.86 4.94
C ALA A 408 12.96 10.94 6.46
N ASN A 409 12.90 12.15 7.01
CA ASN A 409 12.75 12.40 8.45
C ASN A 409 13.89 11.85 9.34
N ALA A 410 15.15 11.91 8.89
CA ALA A 410 16.30 11.52 9.70
C ALA A 410 16.73 12.56 10.75
N ARG A 411 16.39 13.83 10.53
CA ARG A 411 16.64 14.96 11.44
C ARG A 411 18.09 15.06 11.94
N ILE A 412 19.06 14.93 11.04
CA ILE A 412 20.48 15.07 11.35
C ILE A 412 20.73 16.46 11.96
N GLY A 413 21.48 16.50 13.06
CA GLY A 413 21.71 17.71 13.85
C GLY A 413 20.70 17.91 14.99
N SER A 414 19.84 16.94 15.29
CA SER A 414 18.95 16.97 16.47
C SER A 414 19.37 15.96 17.53
N THR A 415 18.93 16.15 18.78
CA THR A 415 19.10 15.15 19.85
C THR A 415 18.31 13.86 19.61
N LEU A 416 17.38 13.87 18.65
CA LEU A 416 16.52 12.75 18.27
C LEU A 416 16.93 12.16 16.91
N GLU A 417 18.10 12.53 16.39
CA GLU A 417 18.53 12.15 15.05
C GLU A 417 18.62 10.63 14.85
N GLY A 418 18.33 10.21 13.63
CA GLY A 418 18.36 8.82 13.17
C GLY A 418 19.63 8.42 12.42
N PHE A 419 20.70 9.20 12.53
CA PHE A 419 21.85 9.10 11.63
C PHE A 419 22.50 7.70 11.60
N LYS A 420 22.67 7.06 12.76
CA LYS A 420 23.33 5.75 12.85
C LYS A 420 22.53 4.65 12.14
N ASP A 421 21.22 4.61 12.38
CA ASP A 421 20.34 3.60 11.79
C ASP A 421 20.22 3.81 10.28
N LEU A 422 20.11 5.07 9.85
CA LEU A 422 20.15 5.44 8.44
C LEU A 422 21.49 5.10 7.78
N GLN A 423 22.62 5.33 8.45
CA GLN A 423 23.94 4.97 7.91
C GLN A 423 24.06 3.45 7.72
N GLY A 424 23.54 2.65 8.65
CA GLY A 424 23.46 1.19 8.49
C GLY A 424 22.65 0.79 7.26
N PHE A 425 21.46 1.37 7.10
CA PHE A 425 20.61 1.14 5.94
C PHE A 425 21.27 1.53 4.62
N MET A 426 21.93 2.68 4.56
CA MET A 426 22.61 3.13 3.33
C MET A 426 23.76 2.21 2.91
N ARG A 427 24.41 1.52 3.86
CA ARG A 427 25.42 0.49 3.53
C ARG A 427 24.80 -0.72 2.84
N GLU A 428 23.63 -1.16 3.30
CA GLU A 428 22.90 -2.28 2.69
C GLU A 428 22.33 -1.91 1.32
N VAL A 429 21.86 -0.67 1.16
CA VAL A 429 21.49 -0.15 -0.16
C VAL A 429 22.68 -0.22 -1.12
N ALA A 430 23.89 0.10 -0.65
CA ALA A 430 25.11 0.06 -1.46
C ALA A 430 25.55 -1.36 -1.90
N GLU A 431 25.04 -2.41 -1.25
CA GLU A 431 25.31 -3.80 -1.62
C GLU A 431 24.52 -4.25 -2.85
N ASN A 432 23.39 -3.59 -3.16
CA ASN A 432 22.52 -3.92 -4.29
C ASN A 432 22.33 -2.70 -5.21
N PRO A 433 23.01 -2.64 -6.37
CA PRO A 433 22.99 -1.49 -7.27
C PRO A 433 21.61 -1.19 -7.90
N HIS A 434 20.68 -2.14 -7.85
CA HIS A 434 19.29 -1.95 -8.29
C HIS A 434 18.41 -1.28 -7.24
N ARG A 435 18.96 -0.92 -6.07
CA ARG A 435 18.30 -0.07 -5.07
C ARG A 435 18.74 1.37 -5.29
N LEU A 436 17.81 2.21 -5.74
CA LEU A 436 18.00 3.63 -5.99
C LEU A 436 17.35 4.44 -4.87
N VAL A 437 17.81 5.66 -4.62
CA VAL A 437 17.41 6.44 -3.44
C VAL A 437 16.90 7.81 -3.82
N LEU A 438 15.79 8.20 -3.22
CA LEU A 438 15.33 9.58 -3.12
C LEU A 438 15.40 10.06 -1.67
N PHE A 439 16.20 11.09 -1.43
CA PHE A 439 16.18 11.79 -0.15
C PHE A 439 15.09 12.84 -0.18
N LEU A 440 14.06 12.62 0.62
CA LEU A 440 12.90 13.49 0.73
C LEU A 440 13.11 14.48 1.89
N ARG A 441 12.03 14.87 2.56
CA ARG A 441 12.05 15.94 3.55
C ARG A 441 12.74 15.57 4.86
N ASN A 442 13.10 16.61 5.62
CA ASN A 442 13.59 16.52 7.00
C ASN A 442 14.79 15.58 7.21
N MET A 443 15.66 15.44 6.20
CA MET A 443 16.96 14.80 6.39
C MET A 443 17.83 15.58 7.37
N ILE A 444 17.79 16.91 7.27
CA ILE A 444 18.40 17.83 8.22
C ILE A 444 17.32 18.38 9.14
N ASP A 445 17.65 18.53 10.42
CA ASP A 445 16.72 19.11 11.40
C ASP A 445 16.39 20.58 11.09
N LYS A 446 15.16 21.00 11.42
CA LYS A 446 14.69 22.38 11.23
C LYS A 446 15.57 23.40 11.96
N ASP A 447 16.09 23.05 13.14
CA ASP A 447 16.88 23.96 13.97
C ASP A 447 18.38 23.90 13.64
N ALA A 448 18.82 23.02 12.73
CA ALA A 448 20.23 22.84 12.39
C ALA A 448 20.92 24.14 11.93
N GLY A 449 20.21 25.01 11.21
CA GLY A 449 20.76 26.30 10.77
C GLY A 449 21.14 27.26 11.90
N ARG A 450 20.63 27.03 13.12
CA ARG A 450 20.93 27.81 14.33
C ARG A 450 22.12 27.28 15.13
N LEU A 451 22.61 26.09 14.79
CA LEU A 451 23.66 25.43 15.55
C LEU A 451 25.05 26.00 15.23
N PRO A 452 25.96 26.09 16.23
CA PRO A 452 27.35 26.48 15.98
C PRO A 452 28.09 25.55 15.00
N ASP A 453 27.75 24.26 14.98
CA ASP A 453 28.33 23.17 14.18
C ASP A 453 27.48 22.82 12.94
N ARG A 454 26.67 23.76 12.43
CA ARG A 454 25.76 23.53 11.30
C ARG A 454 26.42 23.06 10.01
N ILE A 455 27.71 23.34 9.81
CA ILE A 455 28.46 22.85 8.65
C ILE A 455 28.79 21.36 8.83
N ASP A 456 29.12 20.92 10.04
CA ASP A 456 29.33 19.50 10.34
C ASP A 456 28.05 18.69 10.10
N VAL A 457 26.88 19.27 10.38
CA VAL A 457 25.59 18.68 10.03
C VAL A 457 25.43 18.49 8.51
N LEU A 458 25.76 19.52 7.71
CA LEU A 458 25.72 19.44 6.24
C LEU A 458 26.74 18.44 5.71
N ASP A 459 27.93 18.37 6.32
CA ASP A 459 29.00 17.46 5.92
C ASP A 459 28.68 16.02 6.23
N ARG A 460 28.11 15.72 7.41
CA ARG A 460 27.60 14.39 7.73
C ARG A 460 26.54 13.94 6.75
N PHE A 461 25.62 14.82 6.36
CA PHE A 461 24.61 14.50 5.36
C PHE A 461 25.25 14.29 3.97
N ALA A 462 26.15 15.17 3.55
CA ALA A 462 26.85 15.06 2.26
C ALA A 462 27.75 13.81 2.19
N GLN A 463 28.36 13.39 3.29
CA GLN A 463 29.14 12.15 3.39
C GLN A 463 28.24 10.92 3.29
N LEU A 464 27.11 10.92 4.01
CA LEU A 464 26.14 9.82 4.00
C LEU A 464 25.60 9.53 2.61
N ILE A 465 25.29 10.58 1.85
CA ILE A 465 24.71 10.46 0.49
C ILE A 465 25.77 10.50 -0.61
N GLY A 466 27.01 10.82 -0.26
CA GLY A 466 28.14 11.02 -1.16
C GLY A 466 29.21 9.93 -1.05
N LYS A 467 30.41 10.23 -1.58
CA LYS A 467 31.49 9.28 -1.91
C LYS A 467 32.24 8.67 -0.71
N GLU A 468 31.58 7.91 0.16
CA GLU A 468 32.28 6.85 0.91
C GLU A 468 31.98 5.50 0.24
N GLY A 469 32.80 5.17 -0.76
CA GLY A 469 32.67 4.00 -1.64
C GLY A 469 32.00 4.39 -2.95
N GLU A 470 32.68 4.24 -4.08
CA GLU A 470 32.30 4.71 -5.42
C GLU A 470 30.89 4.29 -5.93
N ARG A 471 30.11 3.50 -5.16
CA ARG A 471 28.83 2.91 -5.55
C ARG A 471 27.60 3.74 -5.16
N THR A 472 27.58 4.41 -4.01
CA THR A 472 26.37 5.09 -3.48
C THR A 472 25.93 6.31 -4.31
N ASN A 473 26.88 7.01 -4.92
CA ASN A 473 26.56 8.22 -5.71
C ASN A 473 25.77 7.89 -6.99
N TYR A 474 25.92 6.68 -7.54
CA TYR A 474 25.16 6.24 -8.71
C TYR A 474 23.72 5.83 -8.35
N GLN A 475 23.45 5.53 -7.08
CA GLN A 475 22.13 5.09 -6.64
C GLN A 475 21.24 6.25 -6.20
N THR A 476 21.81 7.37 -5.76
CA THR A 476 21.02 8.52 -5.32
C THR A 476 20.56 9.36 -6.51
N LEU A 477 19.25 9.39 -6.75
CA LEU A 477 18.67 10.05 -7.91
C LEU A 477 18.50 11.56 -7.72
N ALA A 478 18.06 11.97 -6.52
CA ALA A 478 17.83 13.37 -6.18
C ALA A 478 17.71 13.59 -4.66
N ILE A 479 17.90 14.85 -4.25
CA ILE A 479 17.69 15.33 -2.89
C ILE A 479 16.63 16.42 -2.90
N MET A 480 15.63 16.29 -2.03
CA MET A 480 14.64 17.32 -1.83
C MET A 480 15.23 18.47 -1.01
N MET A 481 15.27 19.65 -1.61
CA MET A 481 15.52 20.90 -0.90
C MET A 481 14.27 21.29 -0.12
N CYS A 482 14.01 20.58 0.98
CA CYS A 482 12.80 20.65 1.79
C CYS A 482 12.76 21.89 2.70
N GLU A 483 11.69 22.05 3.47
CA GLU A 483 11.48 23.20 4.36
C GLU A 483 12.64 23.46 5.32
N SER A 484 13.25 22.43 5.92
CA SER A 484 14.41 22.59 6.82
C SER A 484 15.61 23.30 6.18
N MET A 485 15.85 23.08 4.87
CA MET A 485 16.95 23.73 4.15
C MET A 485 16.59 25.15 3.70
N ARG A 486 15.30 25.46 3.57
CA ARG A 486 14.82 26.78 3.09
C ARG A 486 14.61 27.79 4.21
N GLN A 487 14.88 27.43 5.47
CA GLN A 487 14.62 28.31 6.61
C GLN A 487 15.55 29.52 6.66
N SER A 488 15.05 30.64 7.20
CA SER A 488 15.83 31.88 7.38
C SER A 488 17.03 31.71 8.32
N ALA A 489 17.03 30.69 9.19
CA ALA A 489 18.13 30.40 10.10
C ALA A 489 19.48 30.21 9.37
N TRP A 490 19.47 29.64 8.17
CA TRP A 490 20.67 29.44 7.34
C TRP A 490 21.23 30.75 6.76
N LYS A 491 20.36 31.76 6.59
CA LYS A 491 20.74 33.10 6.11
C LYS A 491 21.38 33.95 7.21
N GLY A 492 21.20 33.57 8.48
CA GLY A 492 21.78 34.24 9.63
C GLY A 492 23.18 33.74 9.97
N LYS A 493 23.96 34.60 10.63
CA LYS A 493 25.16 34.17 11.37
C LYS A 493 24.76 33.67 12.76
N VAL A 494 25.45 32.67 13.26
CA VAL A 494 25.24 32.12 14.61
C VAL A 494 26.45 32.35 15.53
N GLY A 495 27.51 32.95 14.99
CA GLY A 495 28.73 33.29 15.70
C GLY A 495 29.75 33.97 14.78
N LYS A 496 31.03 33.81 15.08
CA LYS A 496 32.14 34.49 14.40
C LYS A 496 32.98 33.58 13.51
N GLU A 497 32.97 32.28 13.78
CA GLU A 497 33.79 31.31 13.06
C GLU A 497 33.28 31.10 11.63
N PRO A 498 34.14 30.72 10.66
CA PRO A 498 33.75 30.46 9.28
C PRO A 498 32.53 29.54 9.17
N GLU A 499 32.45 28.49 9.98
CA GLU A 499 31.37 27.50 10.05
C GLU A 499 30.04 28.10 10.54
N GLN A 500 30.12 29.26 11.19
CA GLN A 500 28.99 29.99 11.77
C GLN A 500 28.49 31.12 10.88
N LEU A 501 29.06 31.29 9.67
CA LEU A 501 28.69 32.30 8.66
C LEU A 501 27.61 31.78 7.69
N PRO A 502 26.73 32.66 7.17
CA PRO A 502 25.59 32.25 6.34
C PRO A 502 25.97 31.32 5.19
N VAL A 503 25.12 30.32 4.92
CA VAL A 503 25.32 29.29 3.89
C VAL A 503 24.01 28.99 3.17
N ALA A 504 24.11 28.58 1.90
CA ALA A 504 22.99 28.06 1.11
C ALA A 504 23.02 26.53 1.18
N PRO A 505 22.31 25.89 2.14
CA PRO A 505 22.49 24.48 2.46
C PRO A 505 22.17 23.53 1.30
N GLY A 506 21.15 23.81 0.48
CA GLY A 506 20.81 22.95 -0.66
C GLY A 506 21.93 22.93 -1.70
N SER A 507 22.37 24.11 -2.11
CA SER A 507 23.46 24.34 -3.05
C SER A 507 24.79 23.81 -2.54
N TYR A 508 25.04 23.92 -1.23
CA TYR A 508 26.21 23.36 -0.56
C TYR A 508 26.29 21.84 -0.74
N VAL A 509 25.23 21.13 -0.34
CA VAL A 509 25.17 19.66 -0.39
C VAL A 509 25.21 19.18 -1.84
N ALA A 510 24.44 19.81 -2.74
CA ALA A 510 24.43 19.45 -4.16
C ALA A 510 25.78 19.68 -4.85
N THR A 511 26.51 20.74 -4.49
CA THR A 511 27.85 21.00 -5.05
C THR A 511 28.87 19.97 -4.55
N LYS A 512 28.80 19.56 -3.27
CA LYS A 512 29.70 18.55 -2.71
C LYS A 512 29.48 17.15 -3.28
N THR A 513 28.24 16.80 -3.60
CA THR A 513 27.85 15.43 -3.99
C THR A 513 27.68 15.27 -5.51
N GLY A 514 27.30 16.34 -6.21
CA GLY A 514 26.90 16.30 -7.62
C GLY A 514 25.45 15.85 -7.83
N ILE A 515 24.68 15.63 -6.76
CA ILE A 515 23.33 15.08 -6.83
C ILE A 515 22.31 16.20 -7.14
N PRO A 516 21.34 15.97 -8.06
CA PRO A 516 20.29 16.93 -8.39
C PRO A 516 19.41 17.33 -7.20
N LEU A 517 19.04 18.60 -7.13
CA LEU A 517 18.03 19.09 -6.19
C LEU A 517 16.62 19.01 -6.79
N ILE A 518 15.65 18.61 -5.99
CA ILE A 518 14.21 18.69 -6.29
C ILE A 518 13.51 19.51 -5.19
N HIS A 519 12.26 19.90 -5.41
CA HIS A 519 11.48 20.72 -4.48
C HIS A 519 10.07 20.14 -4.28
N HIS A 520 9.24 20.81 -3.48
CA HIS A 520 7.86 20.39 -3.28
C HIS A 520 7.08 20.40 -4.61
N LEU A 521 6.41 19.29 -4.91
CA LEU A 521 5.66 19.03 -6.16
C LEU A 521 6.56 18.98 -7.40
N SER A 522 7.84 18.63 -7.26
CA SER A 522 8.66 18.25 -8.40
C SER A 522 8.18 16.94 -9.00
N LEU A 523 8.10 16.91 -10.34
CA LEU A 523 7.76 15.74 -11.14
C LEU A 523 9.03 15.04 -11.63
N LEU A 524 9.25 13.82 -11.20
CA LEU A 524 10.29 12.94 -11.71
C LEU A 524 9.67 11.99 -12.74
N LYS A 525 10.23 11.89 -13.94
CA LYS A 525 9.80 10.90 -14.93
C LYS A 525 10.89 9.85 -15.07
N LEU A 526 10.63 8.66 -14.52
CA LEU A 526 11.57 7.54 -14.56
C LEU A 526 11.23 6.66 -15.76
N SER A 527 12.04 6.71 -16.81
CA SER A 527 11.93 5.79 -17.95
C SER A 527 12.72 4.53 -17.62
N ILE A 528 12.04 3.41 -17.32
CA ILE A 528 12.68 2.19 -16.82
C ILE A 528 12.44 1.04 -17.82
N GLY A 529 13.52 0.50 -18.37
CA GLY A 529 13.43 -0.62 -19.30
C GLY A 529 14.73 -0.94 -20.03
N PRO A 530 14.73 -2.02 -20.84
CA PRO A 530 15.91 -2.49 -21.53
C PRO A 530 16.29 -1.59 -22.73
N GLY A 531 17.59 -1.43 -22.97
CA GLY A 531 18.13 -0.76 -24.16
C GLY A 531 17.96 0.76 -24.22
N GLU A 532 18.05 1.32 -25.44
CA GLU A 532 17.90 2.76 -25.74
C GLU A 532 16.54 3.09 -26.39
N GLY A 533 15.66 2.10 -26.55
CA GLY A 533 14.36 2.24 -27.20
C GLY A 533 13.28 2.83 -26.29
N ARG A 534 12.01 2.61 -26.67
CA ARG A 534 10.86 2.94 -25.82
C ARG A 534 10.94 2.15 -24.51
N LYS A 535 10.60 2.82 -23.41
CA LYS A 535 10.57 2.28 -22.05
C LYS A 535 9.26 2.66 -21.39
N THR A 536 8.88 1.90 -20.37
CA THR A 536 7.78 2.27 -19.48
C THR A 536 8.16 3.52 -18.70
N ILE A 537 7.23 4.48 -18.59
CA ILE A 537 7.44 5.72 -17.85
C ILE A 537 6.69 5.65 -16.53
N TYR A 538 7.41 5.90 -15.43
CA TYR A 538 6.90 6.01 -14.07
C TYR A 538 7.00 7.48 -13.61
N PRO A 539 5.91 8.27 -13.74
CA PRO A 539 5.88 9.63 -13.24
C PRO A 539 5.65 9.63 -11.72
N VAL A 540 6.58 10.25 -11.00
CA VAL A 540 6.62 10.35 -9.54
C VAL A 540 6.58 11.81 -9.12
N VAL A 541 5.58 12.21 -8.34
CA VAL A 541 5.55 13.54 -7.71
C VAL A 541 6.01 13.44 -6.27
N THR A 542 6.88 14.37 -5.86
CA THR A 542 7.43 14.40 -4.50
C THR A 542 6.79 15.50 -3.66
N ALA A 543 6.43 15.20 -2.41
CA ALA A 543 5.71 16.10 -1.51
C ALA A 543 6.52 16.38 -0.23
N ASP A 544 6.85 17.66 0.01
CA ASP A 544 7.41 18.13 1.28
C ASP A 544 6.30 18.44 2.29
N LYS A 545 5.21 19.03 1.81
CA LYS A 545 4.10 19.53 2.64
C LYS A 545 2.79 18.83 2.29
N ALA A 546 1.87 18.83 3.23
CA ALA A 546 0.51 18.33 3.04
C ALA A 546 -0.48 19.41 2.58
N GLU A 547 -0.06 20.67 2.44
CA GLU A 547 -0.90 21.81 2.02
C GLU A 547 -2.22 21.93 2.82
N GLY A 548 -2.16 21.69 4.14
CA GLY A 548 -3.34 21.75 5.02
C GLY A 548 -4.21 20.48 5.03
N HIS A 549 -3.83 19.45 4.27
CA HIS A 549 -4.52 18.16 4.20
C HIS A 549 -3.87 17.06 5.06
N GLY A 550 -3.07 17.42 6.05
CA GLY A 550 -2.44 16.45 6.95
C GLY A 550 -3.46 15.70 7.80
N SER A 551 -3.20 14.42 8.05
CA SER A 551 -3.97 13.60 8.98
C SER A 551 -3.04 12.80 9.89
N GLY A 552 -3.21 12.96 11.21
CA GLY A 552 -2.46 12.15 12.18
C GLY A 552 -2.88 10.68 12.21
N SER A 553 -4.02 10.35 11.61
CA SER A 553 -4.54 8.99 11.50
C SER A 553 -4.26 8.36 10.14
N LYS A 554 -4.27 9.13 9.04
CA LYS A 554 -4.24 8.60 7.67
C LYS A 554 -2.93 8.98 6.97
N PRO A 555 -1.98 8.05 6.78
CA PRO A 555 -0.66 8.37 6.24
C PRO A 555 -0.73 8.98 4.82
N GLU A 556 -1.53 8.39 3.95
CA GLU A 556 -1.59 8.69 2.52
C GLU A 556 -2.60 9.79 2.18
N TRP A 557 -3.49 10.14 3.11
CA TRP A 557 -4.58 11.09 2.88
C TRP A 557 -4.09 12.43 2.32
N ALA A 558 -3.02 12.98 2.88
CA ALA A 558 -2.43 14.22 2.38
C ALA A 558 -1.98 14.08 0.91
N LEU A 559 -1.41 12.93 0.55
CA LEU A 559 -0.91 12.66 -0.79
C LEU A 559 -2.06 12.51 -1.78
N GLN A 560 -3.16 11.85 -1.40
CA GLN A 560 -4.39 11.78 -2.20
C GLN A 560 -4.94 13.17 -2.48
N ARG A 561 -4.99 14.05 -1.48
CA ARG A 561 -5.50 15.42 -1.68
C ARG A 561 -4.59 16.25 -2.58
N LEU A 562 -3.27 16.06 -2.50
CA LEU A 562 -2.34 16.67 -3.44
C LEU A 562 -2.57 16.15 -4.87
N TYR A 563 -2.74 14.84 -5.03
CA TYR A 563 -3.10 14.21 -6.30
C TYR A 563 -4.36 14.84 -6.89
N ASP A 564 -5.44 14.92 -6.12
CA ASP A 564 -6.73 15.42 -6.56
C ASP A 564 -6.69 16.90 -6.94
N LEU A 565 -6.12 17.74 -6.07
CA LEU A 565 -6.32 19.19 -6.09
C LEU A 565 -5.14 20.01 -6.62
N HIS A 566 -3.91 19.52 -6.46
CA HIS A 566 -2.71 20.33 -6.66
C HIS A 566 -1.84 19.87 -7.84
N ILE A 567 -2.03 18.63 -8.29
CA ILE A 567 -1.22 18.05 -9.36
C ILE A 567 -2.03 18.03 -10.66
N HIS A 568 -1.61 18.87 -11.61
CA HIS A 568 -2.28 18.99 -12.91
C HIS A 568 -2.01 17.81 -13.85
N GLU A 569 -0.75 17.37 -13.95
CA GLU A 569 -0.38 16.16 -14.69
C GLU A 569 -0.46 14.96 -13.74
N LYS A 570 -1.56 14.20 -13.81
CA LYS A 570 -1.82 13.06 -12.93
C LYS A 570 -0.69 12.02 -13.02
N PRO A 571 0.10 11.82 -11.94
CA PRO A 571 1.25 10.92 -11.95
C PRO A 571 0.83 9.48 -11.65
N GLY A 572 1.72 8.52 -11.90
CA GLY A 572 1.51 7.14 -11.43
C GLY A 572 1.80 6.98 -9.94
N LEU A 573 2.57 7.90 -9.36
CA LEU A 573 3.02 7.83 -7.97
C LEU A 573 3.12 9.22 -7.32
N VAL A 574 2.68 9.34 -6.06
CA VAL A 574 2.92 10.51 -5.19
C VAL A 574 3.59 10.05 -3.89
N VAL A 575 4.74 10.63 -3.55
CA VAL A 575 5.53 10.21 -2.37
C VAL A 575 5.92 11.37 -1.47
N GLY A 576 6.03 11.12 -0.16
CA GLY A 576 6.54 12.10 0.80
C GLY A 576 5.52 12.42 1.89
N THR A 577 5.32 13.70 2.22
CA THR A 577 4.53 14.21 3.35
C THR A 577 5.17 14.03 4.74
N HIS A 578 4.55 14.65 5.75
CA HIS A 578 5.07 14.85 7.11
C HIS A 578 4.28 14.09 8.18
N MET A 579 3.55 13.06 7.77
CA MET A 579 2.66 12.33 8.66
C MET A 579 3.45 11.48 9.66
N PRO A 580 2.93 11.29 10.89
CA PRO A 580 3.59 10.47 11.90
C PRO A 580 3.55 8.97 11.57
N ASN A 581 2.47 8.52 10.91
CA ASN A 581 2.32 7.17 10.39
C ASN A 581 2.99 7.06 9.02
N ALA A 582 3.30 5.84 8.61
CA ALA A 582 3.81 5.49 7.28
C ALA A 582 2.89 4.48 6.62
N GLY A 583 3.02 4.33 5.31
CA GLY A 583 2.22 3.37 4.57
C GLY A 583 2.21 3.62 3.08
N ALA A 584 1.46 2.78 2.39
CA ALA A 584 1.20 2.92 0.98
C ALA A 584 -0.27 2.62 0.67
N ALA A 585 -0.79 3.28 -0.37
CA ALA A 585 -2.13 3.01 -0.88
C ALA A 585 -2.12 3.03 -2.41
N THR A 586 -2.97 2.21 -3.01
CA THR A 586 -3.27 2.21 -4.44
C THR A 586 -4.78 2.36 -4.61
N PHE A 587 -5.22 3.24 -5.49
CA PHE A 587 -6.62 3.53 -5.78
C PHE A 587 -6.84 3.55 -7.30
N TYR A 588 -8.09 3.55 -7.75
CA TYR A 588 -8.40 3.59 -9.18
C TYR A 588 -8.55 5.01 -9.71
N ASP A 589 -7.92 5.30 -10.85
CA ASP A 589 -8.18 6.48 -11.66
C ASP A 589 -8.12 6.12 -13.14
N GLY A 590 -9.29 5.80 -13.72
CA GLY A 590 -9.40 5.46 -15.13
C GLY A 590 -9.05 6.61 -16.10
N SER A 591 -8.87 7.84 -15.62
CA SER A 591 -8.49 9.00 -16.45
C SER A 591 -6.98 9.23 -16.51
N ASN A 592 -6.21 8.54 -15.67
CA ASN A 592 -4.76 8.68 -15.61
C ASN A 592 -4.10 8.06 -16.85
N ALA A 593 -3.27 8.85 -17.53
CA ALA A 593 -2.67 8.48 -18.82
C ALA A 593 -1.56 7.43 -18.70
N TYR A 594 -1.04 7.17 -17.50
CA TYR A 594 0.11 6.29 -17.27
C TYR A 594 -0.29 4.95 -16.66
N THR A 595 -1.22 4.97 -15.70
CA THR A 595 -1.72 3.77 -15.03
C THR A 595 -3.10 4.03 -14.50
N LYS A 596 -4.00 3.04 -14.58
CA LYS A 596 -5.30 3.11 -13.92
C LYS A 596 -5.23 2.96 -12.40
N PHE A 597 -4.06 2.59 -11.88
CA PHE A 597 -3.82 2.29 -10.47
C PHE A 597 -2.70 3.16 -9.91
N PRO A 598 -2.91 4.48 -9.78
CA PRO A 598 -1.96 5.37 -9.12
C PRO A 598 -1.68 4.95 -7.67
N MET A 599 -0.47 5.24 -7.21
CA MET A 599 0.03 4.86 -5.89
C MET A 599 0.40 6.08 -5.06
N LEU A 600 0.24 5.95 -3.74
CA LEU A 600 0.63 6.93 -2.74
C LEU A 600 1.56 6.24 -1.75
N VAL A 601 2.68 6.88 -1.39
CA VAL A 601 3.60 6.33 -0.39
C VAL A 601 4.05 7.40 0.61
N ALA A 602 3.66 7.20 1.87
CA ALA A 602 4.07 8.03 2.99
C ALA A 602 5.25 7.37 3.72
N PRO A 603 6.46 7.95 3.69
CA PRO A 603 7.64 7.38 4.33
C PRO A 603 7.62 7.61 5.84
N GLY A 604 8.22 6.67 6.57
CA GLY A 604 8.38 6.69 8.01
C GLY A 604 9.51 7.58 8.50
N TRP A 605 9.99 7.28 9.70
CA TRP A 605 10.90 8.13 10.45
C TRP A 605 12.18 7.40 10.83
N TRP A 606 13.30 7.84 10.28
CA TRP A 606 14.62 7.42 10.76
C TRP A 606 14.93 8.04 12.13
N ALA A 607 14.45 9.26 12.40
CA ALA A 607 14.58 9.89 13.71
C ALA A 607 13.76 9.15 14.77
N LYS A 608 14.23 9.17 16.03
CA LYS A 608 13.59 8.48 17.16
C LYS A 608 12.17 8.97 17.46
N ALA A 609 11.83 10.19 17.04
CA ALA A 609 10.51 10.75 17.27
C ALA A 609 10.12 11.87 16.29
N VAL A 610 8.80 11.97 16.13
CA VAL A 610 8.05 13.03 15.47
C VAL A 610 7.99 14.25 16.39
N ASP A 611 8.42 15.41 15.88
CA ASP A 611 8.23 16.72 16.52
C ASP A 611 7.53 17.68 15.54
N SER A 612 6.30 17.32 15.16
CA SER A 612 5.48 18.09 14.22
C SER A 612 4.54 19.09 14.92
N ILE A 613 4.43 19.10 16.25
CA ILE A 613 3.42 19.90 16.99
C ILE A 613 3.99 20.60 18.25
N GLY A 614 5.29 20.89 18.27
CA GLY A 614 5.94 21.63 19.35
C GLY A 614 6.48 20.77 20.50
N LYS A 615 7.36 21.37 21.31
CA LYS A 615 8.26 20.72 22.28
C LYS A 615 7.59 19.85 23.37
N GLY A 616 6.25 19.85 23.48
CA GLY A 616 5.50 19.10 24.47
C GLY A 616 4.91 17.77 24.00
N ASN A 617 4.88 17.49 22.68
CA ASN A 617 4.18 16.33 22.10
C ASN A 617 5.12 15.49 21.22
N VAL A 618 6.21 14.99 21.81
CA VAL A 618 7.13 14.05 21.16
C VAL A 618 6.46 12.67 21.10
N LYS A 619 6.26 12.14 19.89
CA LYS A 619 5.73 10.79 19.67
C LYS A 619 6.72 9.97 18.83
N PRO A 620 6.84 8.64 19.04
CA PRO A 620 7.59 7.81 18.11
C PRO A 620 7.01 7.97 16.70
N GLY A 621 7.86 7.95 15.68
CA GLY A 621 7.40 7.85 14.28
C GLY A 621 7.13 6.40 13.91
N ALA A 622 6.44 6.19 12.79
CA ALA A 622 6.36 4.87 12.18
C ALA A 622 7.74 4.43 11.65
N GLU A 623 7.97 3.12 11.63
CA GLU A 623 9.23 2.54 11.14
C GLU A 623 9.49 2.96 9.67
N PRO A 624 10.75 3.30 9.32
CA PRO A 624 11.11 3.69 7.96
C PRO A 624 11.35 2.46 7.06
N GLY A 625 11.70 2.71 5.79
CA GLY A 625 12.04 1.68 4.80
C GLY A 625 10.95 1.43 3.77
N GLN A 626 10.04 2.38 3.57
CA GLN A 626 9.07 2.35 2.49
C GLN A 626 9.77 2.57 1.14
N ALA A 627 9.40 1.77 0.15
CA ALA A 627 9.95 1.85 -1.20
C ALA A 627 8.90 1.54 -2.26
N VAL A 628 9.24 1.76 -3.53
CA VAL A 628 8.47 1.29 -4.68
C VAL A 628 9.39 0.50 -5.60
N ILE A 629 9.03 -0.74 -5.90
CA ILE A 629 9.77 -1.60 -6.83
C ILE A 629 9.13 -1.50 -8.21
N PHE A 630 9.90 -1.07 -9.20
CA PHE A 630 9.48 -0.94 -10.59
C PHE A 630 9.94 -2.11 -11.43
N MET A 631 9.04 -2.66 -12.24
CA MET A 631 9.41 -3.65 -13.25
C MET A 631 9.87 -2.96 -14.54
N PRO A 632 10.96 -3.42 -15.17
CA PRO A 632 11.40 -2.87 -16.45
C PRO A 632 10.43 -3.28 -17.55
N GLY A 633 10.10 -2.33 -18.43
CA GLY A 633 9.18 -2.57 -19.54
C GLY A 633 9.50 -1.73 -20.78
N LYS A 634 8.86 -2.06 -21.90
CA LYS A 634 9.10 -1.43 -23.22
C LYS A 634 7.97 -0.49 -23.62
N THR A 635 6.77 -0.70 -23.08
CA THR A 635 5.59 0.12 -23.36
C THR A 635 4.90 0.53 -22.06
N GLN A 636 3.90 1.41 -22.17
CA GLN A 636 3.10 1.77 -21.00
C GLN A 636 2.15 0.65 -20.56
N ASP A 637 1.81 -0.27 -21.46
CA ASP A 637 1.08 -1.50 -21.12
C ASP A 637 1.93 -2.41 -20.20
N ASP A 638 3.24 -2.21 -20.13
CA ASP A 638 4.12 -2.92 -19.19
C ASP A 638 4.18 -2.28 -17.80
N TYR A 639 3.43 -1.19 -17.53
CA TYR A 639 3.44 -0.52 -16.23
C TYR A 639 3.12 -1.48 -15.09
N LEU A 640 4.12 -1.73 -14.24
CA LEU A 640 3.98 -2.62 -13.12
C LEU A 640 4.93 -2.18 -12.00
N ALA A 641 4.35 -1.78 -10.88
CA ALA A 641 5.06 -1.33 -9.70
C ALA A 641 4.44 -1.94 -8.43
N PHE A 642 5.27 -2.09 -7.40
CA PHE A 642 4.91 -2.67 -6.11
C PHE A 642 5.34 -1.72 -4.99
N PRO A 643 4.41 -1.02 -4.32
CA PRO A 643 4.74 -0.28 -3.13
C PRO A 643 5.00 -1.27 -1.98
N THR A 644 5.90 -0.89 -1.08
CA THR A 644 6.25 -1.69 0.10
C THR A 644 6.32 -0.80 1.32
N VAL A 645 5.92 -1.31 2.48
CA VAL A 645 5.74 -0.46 3.67
C VAL A 645 6.79 -0.62 4.76
N SER A 646 7.78 -1.48 4.54
CA SER A 646 8.85 -1.73 5.50
C SER A 646 10.12 -2.19 4.79
N ARG A 647 11.26 -2.01 5.48
CA ARG A 647 12.56 -2.47 4.98
C ARG A 647 12.58 -3.98 4.68
N GLU A 648 12.07 -4.80 5.59
CA GLU A 648 12.07 -6.27 5.46
C GLU A 648 11.26 -6.73 4.24
N GLU A 649 10.11 -6.10 4.03
CA GLU A 649 9.23 -6.39 2.90
C GLU A 649 9.82 -5.89 1.58
N THR A 650 10.45 -4.71 1.58
CA THR A 650 11.18 -4.19 0.42
C THR A 650 12.25 -5.16 -0.02
N GLU A 651 13.08 -5.64 0.90
CA GLU A 651 14.17 -6.59 0.62
C GLU A 651 13.60 -7.91 0.09
N TYR A 652 12.61 -8.48 0.79
CA TYR A 652 12.01 -9.75 0.41
C TYR A 652 11.35 -9.69 -0.97
N MET A 653 10.54 -8.67 -1.23
CA MET A 653 9.84 -8.53 -2.50
C MET A 653 10.79 -8.15 -3.63
N HIS A 654 11.81 -7.34 -3.38
CA HIS A 654 12.82 -7.01 -4.39
C HIS A 654 13.63 -8.25 -4.78
N ASP A 655 14.09 -9.04 -3.83
CA ASP A 655 14.80 -10.29 -4.10
C ASP A 655 13.93 -11.31 -4.81
N ALA A 656 12.65 -11.43 -4.43
CA ALA A 656 11.69 -12.29 -5.11
C ALA A 656 11.52 -11.91 -6.59
N LEU A 657 11.32 -10.62 -6.87
CA LEU A 657 11.17 -10.11 -8.23
C LEU A 657 12.47 -10.20 -9.03
N MET A 658 13.61 -9.96 -8.40
CA MET A 658 14.94 -10.12 -8.99
C MET A 658 15.19 -11.56 -9.42
N LEU A 659 14.89 -12.54 -8.56
CA LEU A 659 14.97 -13.96 -8.89
C LEU A 659 14.01 -14.32 -10.03
N LEU A 660 12.76 -13.86 -9.96
CA LEU A 660 11.76 -14.13 -11.00
C LEU A 660 12.24 -13.67 -12.36
N LYS A 661 12.65 -12.40 -12.49
CA LYS A 661 13.06 -11.81 -13.76
C LYS A 661 14.44 -12.30 -14.21
N GLY A 662 15.41 -12.36 -13.29
CA GLY A 662 16.77 -12.79 -13.61
C GLY A 662 16.81 -14.24 -14.09
N LEU A 663 16.14 -15.16 -13.39
CA LEU A 663 16.11 -16.58 -13.80
C LEU A 663 15.28 -16.81 -15.06
N GLU A 664 14.28 -15.98 -15.34
CA GLU A 664 13.54 -15.98 -16.61
C GLU A 664 14.49 -15.61 -17.78
N ILE A 665 15.21 -14.50 -17.67
CA ILE A 665 16.14 -14.02 -18.70
C ILE A 665 17.26 -15.04 -18.95
N MET A 666 17.78 -15.64 -17.89
CA MET A 666 18.82 -16.68 -17.97
C MET A 666 18.31 -18.04 -18.44
N GLY A 667 16.98 -18.23 -18.59
CA GLY A 667 16.38 -19.51 -18.97
C GLY A 667 16.51 -20.61 -17.91
N LEU A 668 16.64 -20.24 -16.63
CA LEU A 668 16.86 -21.14 -15.49
C LEU A 668 15.63 -21.36 -14.60
N LYS A 669 14.57 -20.54 -14.76
CA LYS A 669 13.35 -20.59 -13.91
C LYS A 669 12.76 -22.00 -13.75
N GLU A 670 12.45 -22.68 -14.86
CA GLU A 670 11.83 -24.01 -14.83
C GLU A 670 12.73 -25.08 -14.18
N LYS A 671 14.05 -24.98 -14.40
CA LYS A 671 15.04 -25.88 -13.79
C LYS A 671 15.04 -25.75 -12.26
N VAL A 672 14.91 -24.52 -11.73
CA VAL A 672 14.85 -24.24 -10.30
C VAL A 672 13.53 -24.71 -9.68
N LEU A 673 12.42 -24.52 -10.40
CA LEU A 673 11.11 -25.02 -9.97
C LEU A 673 11.00 -26.55 -10.03
N GLY A 674 11.95 -27.24 -10.66
CA GLY A 674 11.97 -28.70 -10.75
C GLY A 674 10.94 -29.27 -11.72
N LYS A 675 10.35 -28.43 -12.57
CA LYS A 675 9.48 -28.87 -13.67
C LYS A 675 10.38 -29.42 -14.79
N LYS A 676 10.37 -30.74 -15.00
CA LYS A 676 11.02 -31.34 -16.19
C LYS A 676 10.28 -30.85 -17.43
N LYS A 677 11.03 -30.36 -18.43
CA LYS A 677 10.50 -30.09 -19.77
C LYS A 677 9.96 -31.35 -20.41
#